data_AF-A0A5J6ML41-F1
#
_entry.id   AF-A0A5J6ML41-F1
#
_cell.length_a   1.000
_cell.length_b   1.000
_cell.length_c   1.000
_cell.angle_alpha   90.00
_cell.angle_beta   90.00
_cell.angle_gamma   90.00
#
_symmetry.space_group_name_H-M   'P 1'
#
loop_
_entity.id
_entity.type
_entity.pdbx_description
1 polymer ?
#
loop_
_entity_poly.entity_id
_entity_poly.type
_entity_poly.pdbx_seq_one_letter_code
_entity_poly.pdbx_strand_id
1 'polypeptide(L)'
;MRGRLTQRLLVGATAALVTGALAVLLVLLLLPRLAQSWADQELRARGLGNLQFHIASIGWHEVRITDVDLPGDAHLHLPQIQIVYGWQGLEPQIQSILIQNPRIEFTADTPLDQAMASLGDNFGAPAAGGGALRLPGLPPVEIRNGEILMKGADGGSLARLGFTGRLDPAGDDRYAVDFVVTGTGSQGQVAGRADGSLDLTGSGSLRVSFADGKLSLPDHDIAADQVAGEAYLSLIAFEPWAATVAVSADQVSLQGLPTSRVKLQVDQDPNRTLVSAEAVGRDGSFRASGKGTLTLDSAMPSADGQVALDADASSPIWQALGLPVPSGGRVTISGPASISLSGPPTGAGTPPIAGVTAHLDVQLDKVVWPGIVESVSGGGPIVITMGPNNLVAVQTPAPLALTTKLDPALLDRLSLPASLRRPFDAPVELSLSAPEGLTAQRDAAGGQTLDGDLMIQLAGAQPASLRLGGTVHTAPNGQGIADFELERIEGQTENWPVAEAGTTLWLDRLDFSGALSGRPDQFAGNLNIAPQLSNIKTTTGTLKNLSFNLKNQIQFADNTLTLSIPEPGTADLGAFTLAAGVESRKAVHFALRPAKDRPLLVARLDPAGTSLDYGIRTGPLTFALRQIAKNETEPIDLRLGASGFYGHWSAAEGAAGEIRVADLVADLPNRGLAIENLDGRLAYGGADEAKLTATAGRLRLGADRKWLPEMAMEGTAQLRRNTVDFALSAHDKSKVIQLAFSGIHDLANGRGAGRIEMTPVRFLPGGLQPRDLVPGLGAKIDEATGTVLVAGALAWKNGALFSNLDMQLKDVSVSTPDMALTRINGAVTLANLQPIATPPGQQIAIGQIDLGVPMKNGLATFAVGPGPTLNIEKASLELAHGQVTVGPTRLNPAAARQQVDLHVQDVDLGELLALAEVDGLTGTGKLQGTIPVMLENGGVVISGARLDAAGPGRLSYSPTAPPGGIDAAGETMAMVLSALGDFRYDQLWLTLDRDRSGDATLLLHVRGKNPNFYDGYPIELNLSLNGKLDQILHNSLEGYSVPDLVRDKLAKPP
;
A
#
# COMPACT_ATOMS: atom_id res chain seq x y z
N MET A 1 -68.44 113.48 99.01
CA MET A 1 -68.17 112.05 99.33
C MET A 1 -68.95 111.14 98.37
N ARG A 2 -68.29 110.66 97.29
CA ARG A 2 -68.69 109.52 96.42
C ARG A 2 -67.60 109.42 95.34
N GLY A 3 -66.56 108.61 95.57
CA GLY A 3 -65.36 108.60 94.71
C GLY A 3 -64.31 107.54 95.07
N ARG A 4 -64.74 106.32 95.44
CA ARG A 4 -63.84 105.17 95.69
C ARG A 4 -64.44 103.81 95.28
N LEU A 5 -65.09 103.71 94.11
CA LEU A 5 -65.53 102.40 93.58
C LEU A 5 -64.92 102.02 92.21
N THR A 6 -64.24 102.94 91.52
CA THR A 6 -63.73 102.72 90.16
C THR A 6 -62.28 102.19 90.06
N GLN A 7 -61.56 102.05 91.18
CA GLN A 7 -60.14 101.64 91.17
C GLN A 7 -59.90 100.14 91.43
N ARG A 8 -60.94 99.34 91.72
CA ARG A 8 -60.80 97.89 92.03
C ARG A 8 -61.15 96.93 90.88
N LEU A 9 -61.75 97.41 89.78
CA LEU A 9 -62.15 96.58 88.63
C LEU A 9 -61.09 96.50 87.52
N LEU A 10 -60.14 97.43 87.46
CA LEU A 10 -59.15 97.46 86.37
C LEU A 10 -57.92 96.55 86.59
N VAL A 11 -57.65 96.13 87.83
CA VAL A 11 -56.50 95.26 88.17
C VAL A 11 -56.81 93.76 87.95
N GLY A 12 -58.08 93.36 87.97
CA GLY A 12 -58.51 91.96 87.75
C GLY A 12 -58.51 91.52 86.28
N ALA A 13 -58.75 92.45 85.33
CA ALA A 13 -58.83 92.14 83.91
C ALA A 13 -57.46 91.94 83.25
N THR A 14 -56.43 92.66 83.70
CA THR A 14 -55.04 92.47 83.24
C THR A 14 -54.42 91.18 83.78
N ALA A 15 -54.81 90.72 84.98
CA ALA A 15 -54.35 89.43 85.49
C ALA A 15 -54.97 88.26 84.72
N ALA A 16 -56.26 88.31 84.36
CA ALA A 16 -56.91 87.24 83.59
C ALA A 16 -56.38 87.11 82.16
N LEU A 17 -56.04 88.22 81.49
CA LEU A 17 -55.43 88.20 80.16
C LEU A 17 -53.98 87.69 80.17
N VAL A 18 -53.19 88.05 81.18
CA VAL A 18 -51.82 87.52 81.32
C VAL A 18 -51.84 86.04 81.72
N THR A 19 -52.75 85.60 82.58
CA THR A 19 -52.87 84.18 82.97
C THR A 19 -53.45 83.32 81.84
N GLY A 20 -54.39 83.86 81.05
CA GLY A 20 -54.92 83.19 79.85
C GLY A 20 -53.89 83.11 78.73
N ALA A 21 -53.12 84.18 78.49
CA ALA A 21 -52.01 84.14 77.55
C ALA A 21 -50.89 83.20 78.01
N LEU A 22 -50.57 83.16 79.32
CA LEU A 22 -49.59 82.22 79.87
C LEU A 22 -50.09 80.77 79.81
N ALA A 23 -51.37 80.51 80.04
CA ALA A 23 -51.97 79.18 79.96
C ALA A 23 -52.02 78.69 78.51
N VAL A 24 -52.37 79.55 77.56
CA VAL A 24 -52.32 79.24 76.12
C VAL A 24 -50.87 79.05 75.67
N LEU A 25 -49.93 79.85 76.15
CA LEU A 25 -48.49 79.68 75.87
C LEU A 25 -47.95 78.39 76.50
N LEU A 26 -48.37 78.03 77.72
CA LEU A 26 -47.98 76.79 78.41
C LEU A 26 -48.59 75.57 77.72
N VAL A 27 -49.84 75.64 77.26
CA VAL A 27 -50.48 74.61 76.45
C VAL A 27 -49.80 74.48 75.10
N LEU A 28 -49.44 75.58 74.42
CA LEU A 28 -48.66 75.55 73.17
C LEU A 28 -47.22 75.02 73.37
N LEU A 29 -46.58 75.30 74.51
CA LEU A 29 -45.26 74.77 74.88
C LEU A 29 -45.29 73.29 75.29
N LEU A 30 -46.40 72.83 75.89
CA LEU A 30 -46.61 71.43 76.28
C LEU A 30 -47.29 70.59 75.19
N LEU A 31 -47.85 71.22 74.15
CA LEU A 31 -48.59 70.58 73.06
C LEU A 31 -47.81 69.43 72.42
N PRO A 32 -46.50 69.58 72.10
CA PRO A 32 -45.72 68.48 71.54
C PRO A 32 -45.64 67.28 72.48
N ARG A 33 -45.51 67.49 73.80
CA ARG A 33 -45.45 66.41 74.80
C ARG A 33 -46.80 65.72 75.04
N LEU A 34 -47.89 66.48 75.02
CA LEU A 34 -49.24 65.92 75.14
C LEU A 34 -49.62 65.13 73.89
N ALA A 35 -49.32 65.67 72.71
CA ALA A 35 -49.51 64.98 71.44
C ALA A 35 -48.62 63.73 71.33
N GLN A 36 -47.38 63.79 71.84
CA GLN A 36 -46.47 62.63 71.92
C GLN A 36 -47.11 61.51 72.74
N SER A 37 -47.54 61.81 73.96
CA SER A 37 -48.16 60.81 74.84
C SER A 37 -49.46 60.24 74.27
N TRP A 38 -50.25 61.07 73.57
CA TRP A 38 -51.47 60.62 72.91
C TRP A 38 -51.17 59.71 71.71
N ALA A 39 -50.22 60.11 70.86
CA ALA A 39 -49.79 59.32 69.71
C ALA A 39 -49.15 57.99 70.14
N ASP A 40 -48.31 57.98 71.18
CA ASP A 40 -47.72 56.77 71.77
C ASP A 40 -48.81 55.78 72.23
N GLN A 41 -49.88 56.28 72.85
CA GLN A 41 -50.98 55.46 73.33
C GLN A 41 -51.79 54.87 72.17
N GLU A 42 -52.08 55.68 71.14
CA GLU A 42 -52.85 55.27 69.97
C GLU A 42 -52.08 54.27 69.09
N LEU A 43 -50.78 54.49 68.90
CA LEU A 43 -49.90 53.59 68.15
C LEU A 43 -49.73 52.25 68.87
N ARG A 44 -49.56 52.25 70.20
CA ARG A 44 -49.55 51.01 71.01
C ARG A 44 -50.85 50.24 70.93
N ALA A 45 -52.00 50.93 70.96
CA ALA A 45 -53.31 50.30 70.83
C ALA A 45 -53.53 49.64 69.46
N ARG A 46 -52.77 50.06 68.45
CA ARG A 46 -52.81 49.56 67.07
C ARG A 46 -51.68 48.58 66.74
N GLY A 47 -50.93 48.12 67.74
CA GLY A 47 -49.86 47.12 67.57
C GLY A 47 -48.47 47.69 67.25
N LEU A 48 -48.33 49.01 67.10
CA LEU A 48 -47.08 49.71 66.76
C LEU A 48 -46.32 50.14 68.03
N GLY A 49 -46.19 49.25 69.02
CA GLY A 49 -45.60 49.57 70.32
C GLY A 49 -44.07 49.72 70.34
N ASN A 50 -43.39 49.23 69.30
CA ASN A 50 -41.93 49.25 69.16
C ASN A 50 -41.41 50.49 68.43
N LEU A 51 -42.30 51.32 67.88
CA LEU A 51 -41.95 52.53 67.16
C LEU A 51 -41.56 53.63 68.14
N GLN A 52 -40.29 54.08 68.06
CA GLN A 52 -39.83 55.25 68.81
C GLN A 52 -39.96 56.47 67.91
N PHE A 53 -40.43 57.60 68.44
CA PHE A 53 -40.49 58.88 67.71
C PHE A 53 -40.56 60.03 68.70
N HIS A 54 -40.23 61.24 68.26
CA HIS A 54 -40.35 62.46 69.06
C HIS A 54 -41.07 63.57 68.28
N ILE A 55 -42.17 64.11 68.80
CA ILE A 55 -42.80 65.29 68.21
C ILE A 55 -41.99 66.53 68.62
N ALA A 56 -41.20 67.06 67.69
CA ALA A 56 -40.32 68.21 67.91
C ALA A 56 -41.10 69.54 68.01
N SER A 57 -42.13 69.73 67.18
CA SER A 57 -42.98 70.93 67.21
C SER A 57 -44.33 70.71 66.54
N ILE A 58 -45.37 71.36 67.06
CA ILE A 58 -46.70 71.44 66.44
C ILE A 58 -47.01 72.92 66.19
N GLY A 59 -47.05 73.32 64.92
CA GLY A 59 -47.39 74.66 64.47
C GLY A 59 -48.86 74.78 64.07
N TRP A 60 -49.26 75.90 63.47
CA TRP A 60 -50.62 76.07 62.93
C TRP A 60 -50.80 75.46 61.53
N HIS A 61 -49.72 75.26 60.78
CA HIS A 61 -49.75 74.72 59.41
C HIS A 61 -48.79 73.53 59.20
N GLU A 62 -48.02 73.15 60.22
CA GLU A 62 -47.04 72.07 60.13
C GLU A 62 -46.86 71.35 61.46
N VAL A 63 -46.57 70.05 61.40
CA VAL A 63 -46.09 69.24 62.53
C VAL A 63 -44.73 68.66 62.14
N ARG A 64 -43.76 68.71 63.05
CA ARG A 64 -42.44 68.10 62.86
C ARG A 64 -42.25 66.97 63.87
N ILE A 65 -41.92 65.79 63.35
CA ILE A 65 -41.60 64.58 64.09
C ILE A 65 -40.13 64.26 63.80
N THR A 66 -39.34 63.94 64.82
CA THR A 66 -37.92 63.59 64.71
C THR A 66 -37.66 62.22 65.32
N ASP A 67 -36.52 61.64 64.96
CA ASP A 67 -35.99 60.40 65.55
C ASP A 67 -36.99 59.25 65.51
N VAL A 68 -37.67 59.04 64.36
CA VAL A 68 -38.55 57.88 64.19
C VAL A 68 -37.70 56.67 63.88
N ASP A 69 -37.76 55.66 64.73
CA ASP A 69 -36.91 54.48 64.64
C ASP A 69 -37.75 53.20 64.64
N LEU A 70 -37.50 52.36 63.63
CA LEU A 70 -38.14 51.07 63.39
C LEU A 70 -37.06 49.97 63.34
N PRO A 71 -36.89 49.20 64.42
CA PRO A 71 -35.93 48.10 64.46
C PRO A 71 -36.45 46.87 63.68
N GLY A 72 -35.52 46.13 63.09
CA GLY A 72 -35.75 44.92 62.30
C GLY A 72 -34.42 44.38 61.75
N ASP A 73 -34.48 43.33 60.92
CA ASP A 73 -33.30 42.84 60.19
C ASP A 73 -32.80 43.88 59.17
N ALA A 74 -33.71 44.75 58.71
CA ALA A 74 -33.39 46.09 58.24
C ALA A 74 -33.83 47.13 59.28
N HIS A 75 -32.91 48.00 59.68
CA HIS A 75 -33.13 49.08 60.62
C HIS A 75 -33.50 50.36 59.87
N LEU A 76 -34.73 50.86 60.06
CA LEU A 76 -35.22 52.09 59.44
C LEU A 76 -35.20 53.24 60.45
N HIS A 77 -34.41 54.28 60.15
CA HIS A 77 -34.29 55.49 60.92
C HIS A 77 -34.73 56.71 60.10
N LEU A 78 -35.77 57.42 60.54
CA LEU A 78 -36.28 58.65 59.92
C LEU A 78 -35.96 59.84 60.87
N PRO A 79 -34.88 60.60 60.61
CA PRO A 79 -34.44 61.67 61.51
C PRO A 79 -35.46 62.80 61.61
N GLN A 80 -36.20 63.08 60.54
CA GLN A 80 -37.16 64.17 60.50
C GLN A 80 -38.28 63.91 59.47
N ILE A 81 -39.53 63.96 59.94
CA ILE A 81 -40.76 63.97 59.16
C ILE A 81 -41.48 65.29 59.42
N GLN A 82 -41.84 66.01 58.37
CA GLN A 82 -42.60 67.25 58.41
C GLN A 82 -43.94 67.04 57.70
N ILE A 83 -45.03 67.17 58.44
CA ILE A 83 -46.40 67.03 57.94
C ILE A 83 -46.97 68.43 57.78
N VAL A 84 -47.24 68.85 56.54
CA VAL A 84 -47.84 70.15 56.24
C VAL A 84 -49.34 69.96 56.04
N TYR A 85 -50.16 70.76 56.73
CA TYR A 85 -51.62 70.69 56.62
C TYR A 85 -52.24 72.07 56.46
N GLY A 86 -53.31 72.13 55.68
CA GLY A 86 -54.19 73.29 55.55
C GLY A 86 -55.49 73.08 56.31
N TRP A 87 -56.27 74.14 56.48
CA TRP A 87 -57.55 74.08 57.20
C TRP A 87 -58.71 74.18 56.21
N GLN A 88 -59.59 73.18 56.20
CA GLN A 88 -60.88 73.24 55.51
C GLN A 88 -61.98 73.33 56.57
N GLY A 89 -62.38 74.54 56.92
CA GLY A 89 -63.16 74.79 58.14
C GLY A 89 -62.30 74.67 59.40
N LEU A 90 -62.72 73.82 60.36
CA LEU A 90 -61.95 73.47 61.56
C LEU A 90 -61.26 72.09 61.45
N GLU A 91 -61.35 71.44 60.29
CA GLU A 91 -60.71 70.14 60.04
C GLU A 91 -59.35 70.33 59.35
N PRO A 92 -58.25 69.80 59.92
CA PRO A 92 -56.95 69.84 59.27
C PRO A 92 -56.91 68.83 58.11
N GLN A 93 -56.55 69.30 56.92
CA GLN A 93 -56.34 68.51 55.71
C GLN A 93 -54.84 68.46 55.41
N ILE A 94 -54.25 67.27 55.43
CA ILE A 94 -52.82 67.11 55.15
C ILE A 94 -52.58 67.42 53.66
N GLN A 95 -51.69 68.37 53.38
CA GLN A 95 -51.36 68.81 52.01
C GLN A 95 -50.14 68.10 51.44
N SER A 96 -49.13 67.84 52.27
CA SER A 96 -47.91 67.13 51.87
C SER A 96 -47.16 66.61 53.08
N ILE A 97 -46.41 65.52 52.90
CA ILE A 97 -45.51 64.98 53.91
C ILE A 97 -44.09 65.08 53.35
N LEU A 98 -43.15 65.66 54.09
CA LEU A 98 -41.74 65.75 53.73
C LEU A 98 -40.90 64.92 54.70
N ILE A 99 -40.16 63.94 54.20
CA ILE A 99 -39.22 63.11 54.97
C ILE A 99 -37.80 63.53 54.60
N GLN A 100 -36.98 63.89 55.58
CA GLN A 100 -35.60 64.34 55.36
C GLN A 100 -34.59 63.37 55.96
N ASN A 101 -33.59 63.02 55.17
CA ASN A 101 -32.48 62.13 55.50
C ASN A 101 -32.89 60.73 56.03
N PRO A 102 -33.93 60.07 55.49
CA PRO A 102 -34.28 58.73 55.97
C PRO A 102 -33.15 57.75 55.68
N ARG A 103 -32.93 56.81 56.58
CA ARG A 103 -31.82 55.85 56.51
C ARG A 103 -32.32 54.44 56.77
N ILE A 104 -32.00 53.50 55.88
CA ILE A 104 -32.27 52.07 56.05
C ILE A 104 -30.92 51.35 56.14
N GLU A 105 -30.67 50.57 57.18
CA GLU A 105 -29.43 49.80 57.33
C GLU A 105 -29.71 48.30 57.46
N PHE A 106 -29.02 47.45 56.70
CA PHE A 106 -29.12 45.99 56.84
C PHE A 106 -27.79 45.29 56.55
N THR A 107 -27.65 44.04 56.98
CA THR A 107 -26.44 43.21 56.80
C THR A 107 -26.53 42.35 55.55
N ALA A 108 -25.42 42.22 54.81
CA ALA A 108 -25.35 41.48 53.54
C ALA A 108 -25.58 39.96 53.66
N ASP A 109 -25.45 39.39 54.87
CA ASP A 109 -25.75 37.97 55.13
C ASP A 109 -27.27 37.69 55.20
N THR A 110 -28.08 38.74 55.31
CA THR A 110 -29.55 38.64 55.28
C THR A 110 -30.04 38.93 53.86
N PRO A 111 -30.78 38.01 53.21
CA PRO A 111 -31.41 38.24 51.92
C PRO A 111 -32.24 39.54 51.92
N LEU A 112 -32.14 40.35 50.85
CA LEU A 112 -32.78 41.67 50.78
C LEU A 112 -34.30 41.59 50.91
N ASP A 113 -34.92 40.55 50.35
CA ASP A 113 -36.33 40.24 50.49
C ASP A 113 -36.69 40.01 51.97
N GLN A 114 -35.94 39.20 52.70
CA GLN A 114 -36.15 38.97 54.14
C GLN A 114 -35.92 40.25 54.97
N ALA A 115 -34.86 41.00 54.65
CA ALA A 115 -34.56 42.27 55.31
C ALA A 115 -35.70 43.29 55.12
N MET A 116 -36.23 43.41 53.90
CA MET A 116 -37.36 44.29 53.60
C MET A 116 -38.69 43.77 54.18
N ALA A 117 -38.91 42.45 54.21
CA ALA A 117 -40.07 41.85 54.86
C ALA A 117 -40.11 42.17 56.36
N SER A 118 -38.96 42.17 57.05
CA SER A 118 -38.86 42.51 58.47
C SER A 118 -39.33 43.94 58.80
N LEU A 119 -39.21 44.87 57.84
CA LEU A 119 -39.78 46.21 57.97
C LEU A 119 -41.31 46.16 57.79
N GLY A 120 -41.82 45.34 56.87
CA GLY A 120 -43.25 45.12 56.64
C GLY A 120 -43.97 44.41 57.80
N ASP A 121 -43.29 43.51 58.51
CA ASP A 121 -43.79 42.83 59.72
C ASP A 121 -44.12 43.82 60.85
N ASN A 122 -43.45 44.97 60.89
CA ASN A 122 -43.81 46.06 61.79
C ASN A 122 -45.17 46.71 61.43
N PHE A 123 -45.71 46.47 60.23
CA PHE A 123 -46.94 47.10 59.71
C PHE A 123 -48.10 46.13 59.37
N GLY A 124 -47.94 44.80 59.38
CA GLY A 124 -49.02 43.79 59.19
C GLY A 124 -49.09 42.77 60.35
N ALA A 125 -50.22 42.26 60.86
CA ALA A 125 -51.65 42.23 60.46
C ALA A 125 -52.59 42.42 61.69
N PRO A 126 -53.86 42.86 61.52
CA PRO A 126 -54.80 43.07 62.62
C PRO A 126 -55.27 41.76 63.26
N ALA A 127 -55.44 41.78 64.59
CA ALA A 127 -56.16 40.73 65.31
C ALA A 127 -57.57 40.56 64.73
N ALA A 128 -57.99 39.30 64.58
CA ALA A 128 -59.31 38.91 64.06
C ALA A 128 -60.43 39.70 64.78
N GLY A 129 -61.03 40.65 64.06
CA GLY A 129 -62.12 41.49 64.55
C GLY A 129 -61.92 43.01 64.43
N GLY A 130 -60.73 43.50 64.07
CA GLY A 130 -60.48 44.94 63.82
C GLY A 130 -60.37 45.24 62.33
N GLY A 131 -61.12 46.24 61.84
CA GLY A 131 -61.04 46.69 60.44
C GLY A 131 -59.62 47.11 60.04
N ALA A 132 -59.22 46.76 58.81
CA ALA A 132 -57.93 47.14 58.23
C ALA A 132 -57.70 48.65 58.35
N LEU A 133 -56.46 49.06 58.63
CA LEU A 133 -56.03 50.45 58.71
C LEU A 133 -56.13 51.08 57.31
N ARG A 134 -57.33 51.51 56.90
CA ARG A 134 -57.53 52.34 55.70
C ARG A 134 -57.15 53.76 56.06
N LEU A 135 -55.92 54.16 55.73
CA LEU A 135 -55.53 55.56 55.70
C LEU A 135 -56.20 56.18 54.45
N PRO A 136 -57.18 57.08 54.57
CA PRO A 136 -57.79 57.71 53.40
C PRO A 136 -56.72 58.54 52.68
N GLY A 137 -56.46 58.20 51.41
CA GLY A 137 -55.57 58.86 50.45
C GLY A 137 -54.51 59.77 51.08
N LEU A 138 -53.34 59.21 51.42
CA LEU A 138 -52.21 60.02 51.86
C LEU A 138 -51.90 61.06 50.77
N PRO A 139 -51.64 62.32 51.15
CA PRO A 139 -51.22 63.35 50.20
C PRO A 139 -49.80 63.06 49.68
N PRO A 140 -49.30 63.82 48.69
CA PRO A 140 -47.95 63.63 48.16
C PRO A 140 -46.88 63.56 49.26
N VAL A 141 -46.06 62.51 49.23
CA VAL A 141 -44.94 62.30 50.16
C VAL A 141 -43.64 62.60 49.42
N GLU A 142 -42.94 63.65 49.81
CA GLU A 142 -41.63 64.00 49.29
C GLU A 142 -40.54 63.45 50.23
N ILE A 143 -39.52 62.81 49.68
CA ILE A 143 -38.37 62.31 50.41
C ILE A 143 -37.11 62.98 49.90
N ARG A 144 -36.31 63.56 50.80
CA ARG A 144 -35.03 64.21 50.46
C ARG A 144 -33.86 63.52 51.15
N ASN A 145 -32.80 63.28 50.39
CA ASN A 145 -31.53 62.71 50.85
C ASN A 145 -31.68 61.37 51.59
N GLY A 146 -32.59 60.51 51.13
CA GLY A 146 -32.70 59.15 51.66
C GLY A 146 -31.45 58.33 51.37
N GLU A 147 -31.13 57.40 52.26
CA GLU A 147 -29.96 56.52 52.16
C GLU A 147 -30.34 55.09 52.57
N ILE A 148 -29.88 54.11 51.81
CA ILE A 148 -29.91 52.69 52.16
C ILE A 148 -28.46 52.24 52.26
N LEU A 149 -28.07 51.63 53.38
CA LEU A 149 -26.72 51.21 53.69
C LEU A 149 -26.68 49.70 53.90
N MET A 150 -25.92 49.00 53.06
CA MET A 150 -25.64 47.57 53.22
C MET A 150 -24.29 47.39 53.90
N LYS A 151 -24.27 46.70 55.04
CA LYS A 151 -23.06 46.40 55.82
C LYS A 151 -22.57 44.97 55.59
N GLY A 152 -21.26 44.78 55.52
CA GLY A 152 -20.64 43.46 55.47
C GLY A 152 -20.62 42.78 56.84
N ALA A 153 -20.27 41.49 56.86
CA ALA A 153 -20.14 40.68 58.07
C ALA A 153 -19.08 41.24 59.07
N ASP A 154 -18.15 42.06 58.58
CA ASP A 154 -17.11 42.77 59.33
C ASP A 154 -17.55 44.15 59.86
N GLY A 155 -18.79 44.57 59.57
CA GLY A 155 -19.34 45.89 59.90
C GLY A 155 -18.94 47.02 58.92
N GLY A 156 -18.17 46.73 57.88
CA GLY A 156 -17.80 47.68 56.83
C GLY A 156 -18.98 48.02 55.90
N SER A 157 -19.01 49.22 55.35
CA SER A 157 -20.01 49.63 54.35
C SER A 157 -19.71 48.99 52.99
N LEU A 158 -20.53 48.03 52.54
CA LEU A 158 -20.37 47.36 51.25
C LEU A 158 -20.99 48.16 50.10
N ALA A 159 -22.19 48.71 50.31
CA ALA A 159 -22.90 49.52 49.34
C ALA A 159 -23.76 50.59 50.01
N ARG A 160 -23.87 51.74 49.35
CA ARG A 160 -24.70 52.88 49.76
C ARG A 160 -25.58 53.28 48.59
N LEU A 161 -26.89 53.33 48.81
CA LEU A 161 -27.88 53.76 47.82
C LEU A 161 -28.63 54.98 48.33
N GLY A 162 -28.32 56.15 47.77
CA GLY A 162 -29.04 57.38 47.99
C GLY A 162 -30.32 57.46 47.14
N PHE A 163 -31.39 58.03 47.67
CA PHE A 163 -32.63 58.26 46.92
C PHE A 163 -33.31 59.59 47.32
N THR A 164 -33.88 60.29 46.36
CA THR A 164 -34.62 61.56 46.57
C THR A 164 -35.73 61.69 45.55
N GLY A 165 -36.94 62.02 45.98
CA GLY A 165 -38.09 62.00 45.08
C GLY A 165 -39.44 62.15 45.78
N ARG A 166 -40.51 61.74 45.09
CA ARG A 166 -41.89 61.95 45.54
C ARG A 166 -42.77 60.73 45.25
N LEU A 167 -43.72 60.49 46.14
CA LEU A 167 -44.83 59.57 45.99
C LEU A 167 -46.11 60.39 45.80
N ASP A 168 -46.75 60.29 44.64
CA ASP A 168 -47.97 61.05 44.30
C ASP A 168 -49.22 60.16 44.29
N PRO A 169 -50.35 60.58 44.86
CA PRO A 169 -51.58 59.79 44.82
C PRO A 169 -52.10 59.65 43.37
N ALA A 170 -52.43 58.43 42.97
CA ALA A 170 -52.80 58.03 41.60
C ALA A 170 -54.05 57.11 41.55
N GLY A 171 -54.92 57.19 42.56
CA GLY A 171 -56.16 56.40 42.72
C GLY A 171 -56.53 56.23 44.21
N ASP A 172 -57.62 55.52 44.53
CA ASP A 172 -58.12 55.39 45.91
C ASP A 172 -57.17 54.68 46.88
N ASP A 173 -56.17 53.93 46.39
CA ASP A 173 -55.17 53.23 47.23
C ASP A 173 -53.80 53.08 46.51
N ARG A 174 -53.52 53.84 45.44
CA ARG A 174 -52.31 53.69 44.60
C ARG A 174 -51.51 54.98 44.54
N TYR A 175 -50.18 54.86 44.61
CA TYR A 175 -49.23 55.97 44.50
C TYR A 175 -48.34 55.79 43.28
N ALA A 176 -48.14 56.85 42.51
CA ALA A 176 -47.08 56.96 41.53
C ALA A 176 -45.75 57.25 42.25
N VAL A 177 -44.73 56.49 41.90
CA VAL A 177 -43.39 56.57 42.46
C VAL A 177 -42.50 57.33 41.49
N ASP A 178 -41.73 58.30 41.98
CA ASP A 178 -40.70 59.00 41.19
C ASP A 178 -39.51 59.41 42.07
N PHE A 179 -38.40 58.67 41.97
CA PHE A 179 -37.16 58.87 42.72
C PHE A 179 -35.97 59.01 41.80
N VAL A 180 -35.06 59.93 42.12
CA VAL A 180 -33.67 59.90 41.65
C VAL A 180 -32.89 59.02 42.62
N VAL A 181 -32.11 58.08 42.09
CA VAL A 181 -31.36 57.08 42.87
C VAL A 181 -29.88 57.15 42.50
N THR A 182 -29.00 57.11 43.50
CA THR A 182 -27.54 57.08 43.32
C THR A 182 -26.93 55.97 44.17
N GLY A 183 -26.29 54.98 43.57
CA GLY A 183 -25.58 53.91 44.26
C GLY A 183 -24.07 54.10 44.20
N THR A 184 -23.37 53.86 45.32
CA THR A 184 -21.91 53.79 45.40
C THR A 184 -21.51 52.60 46.26
N GLY A 185 -20.65 51.72 45.76
CA GLY A 185 -20.12 50.56 46.49
C GLY A 185 -18.67 50.29 46.15
N SER A 186 -18.06 49.30 46.80
CA SER A 186 -16.67 48.88 46.54
C SER A 186 -16.43 48.42 45.10
N GLN A 187 -17.48 47.93 44.43
CA GLN A 187 -17.44 47.40 43.07
C GLN A 187 -17.88 48.39 41.99
N GLY A 188 -18.42 49.58 42.34
CA GLY A 188 -18.93 50.50 41.31
C GLY A 188 -19.80 51.66 41.80
N GLN A 189 -20.23 52.48 40.86
CA GLN A 189 -21.14 53.62 41.08
C GLN A 189 -22.22 53.63 40.01
N VAL A 190 -23.45 54.00 40.38
CA VAL A 190 -24.59 54.09 39.47
C VAL A 190 -25.45 55.30 39.81
N ALA A 191 -25.99 55.98 38.80
CA ALA A 191 -26.99 57.03 39.00
C ALA A 191 -28.17 56.76 38.05
N GLY A 192 -29.39 56.99 38.56
CA GLY A 192 -30.59 56.62 37.84
C GLY A 192 -31.86 57.25 38.40
N ARG A 193 -32.99 56.79 37.85
CA ARG A 193 -34.34 57.21 38.18
C ARG A 193 -35.22 55.98 38.34
N ALA A 194 -35.90 55.91 39.48
CA ALA A 194 -36.88 54.91 39.85
C ALA A 194 -38.29 55.49 39.68
N ASP A 195 -39.07 54.97 38.75
CA ASP A 195 -40.46 55.36 38.51
C ASP A 195 -41.41 54.16 38.55
N GLY A 196 -42.65 54.33 38.99
CA GLY A 196 -43.56 53.18 39.10
C GLY A 196 -44.88 53.48 39.79
N SER A 197 -45.54 52.42 40.28
CA SER A 197 -46.72 52.55 41.12
C SER A 197 -46.72 51.52 42.25
N LEU A 198 -47.09 51.94 43.45
CA LEU A 198 -47.23 51.08 44.63
C LEU A 198 -48.58 51.34 45.29
N ASP A 199 -49.30 50.28 45.66
CA ASP A 199 -50.51 50.40 46.48
C ASP A 199 -50.22 50.23 47.98
N LEU A 200 -51.19 50.58 48.83
CA LEU A 200 -51.05 50.49 50.28
C LEU A 200 -50.92 49.04 50.81
N THR A 201 -51.19 48.03 49.98
CA THR A 201 -51.00 46.61 50.35
C THR A 201 -49.60 46.11 50.02
N GLY A 202 -48.75 46.95 49.41
CA GLY A 202 -47.41 46.57 48.98
C GLY A 202 -47.36 45.92 47.62
N SER A 203 -48.45 45.98 46.84
CA SER A 203 -48.49 45.45 45.48
C SER A 203 -48.24 46.58 44.47
N GLY A 204 -47.43 46.33 43.46
CA GLY A 204 -47.01 47.41 42.56
C GLY A 204 -45.98 47.00 41.51
N SER A 205 -45.55 47.98 40.74
CA SER A 205 -44.45 47.83 39.79
C SER A 205 -43.50 49.00 39.93
N LEU A 206 -42.20 48.72 39.91
CA LEU A 206 -41.13 49.70 39.97
C LEU A 206 -40.20 49.49 38.78
N ARG A 207 -39.93 50.55 38.03
CA ARG A 207 -38.91 50.59 36.99
C ARG A 207 -37.77 51.47 37.48
N VAL A 208 -36.55 50.95 37.48
CA VAL A 208 -35.32 51.67 37.79
C VAL A 208 -34.50 51.76 36.51
N SER A 209 -34.42 52.96 35.93
CA SER A 209 -33.53 53.25 34.80
C SER A 209 -32.24 53.87 35.32
N PHE A 210 -31.09 53.47 34.80
CA PHE A 210 -29.80 54.06 35.16
C PHE A 210 -28.93 54.25 33.92
N ALA A 211 -28.10 55.29 33.95
CA ALA A 211 -27.20 55.66 32.87
C ALA A 211 -25.86 56.12 33.46
N ASP A 212 -24.78 55.96 32.69
CA ASP A 212 -23.43 56.40 33.05
C ASP A 212 -22.84 55.78 34.34
N GLY A 213 -23.23 54.53 34.65
CA GLY A 213 -22.63 53.76 35.73
C GLY A 213 -21.19 53.33 35.45
N LYS A 214 -20.45 53.02 36.52
CA LYS A 214 -19.11 52.44 36.49
C LYS A 214 -19.08 51.16 37.31
N LEU A 215 -18.48 50.11 36.77
CA LEU A 215 -18.29 48.83 37.44
C LEU A 215 -16.81 48.45 37.37
N SER A 216 -16.25 48.01 38.48
CA SER A 216 -14.87 47.54 38.60
C SER A 216 -14.85 46.32 39.52
N LEU A 217 -14.58 45.15 38.94
CA LEU A 217 -14.45 43.88 39.63
C LEU A 217 -13.00 43.38 39.45
N PRO A 218 -12.06 43.86 40.29
CA PRO A 218 -10.63 43.57 40.14
C PRO A 218 -10.30 42.08 40.32
N ASP A 219 -11.04 41.35 41.15
CA ASP A 219 -10.83 39.91 41.35
C ASP A 219 -11.18 39.06 40.12
N HIS A 220 -11.88 39.65 39.15
CA HIS A 220 -12.28 39.01 37.91
C HIS A 220 -11.76 39.73 36.66
N ASP A 221 -10.89 40.74 36.82
CA ASP A 221 -10.35 41.58 35.74
C ASP A 221 -11.44 42.17 34.81
N ILE A 222 -12.60 42.54 35.39
CA ILE A 222 -13.71 43.18 34.65
C ILE A 222 -13.79 44.65 35.05
N ALA A 223 -13.71 45.54 34.07
CA ALA A 223 -13.99 46.97 34.27
C ALA A 223 -14.95 47.45 33.18
N ALA A 224 -16.01 48.17 33.57
CA ALA A 224 -16.97 48.73 32.63
C ALA A 224 -17.24 50.21 32.95
N ASP A 225 -17.14 51.04 31.92
CA ASP A 225 -17.56 52.44 31.93
C ASP A 225 -18.83 52.60 31.08
N GLN A 226 -19.64 53.62 31.38
CA GLN A 226 -20.91 53.89 30.70
C GLN A 226 -21.92 52.74 30.79
N VAL A 227 -22.04 52.15 31.98
CA VAL A 227 -23.05 51.12 32.26
C VAL A 227 -24.43 51.77 32.31
N ALA A 228 -25.33 51.34 31.43
CA ALA A 228 -26.71 51.80 31.37
C ALA A 228 -27.65 50.60 31.40
N GLY A 229 -28.82 50.75 32.01
CA GLY A 229 -29.76 49.65 32.12
C GLY A 229 -31.11 50.06 32.68
N GLU A 230 -32.01 49.09 32.66
CA GLU A 230 -33.34 49.19 33.25
C GLU A 230 -33.60 47.93 34.08
N ALA A 231 -34.08 48.11 35.30
CA ALA A 231 -34.60 47.04 36.14
C ALA A 231 -36.11 47.26 36.34
N TYR A 232 -36.89 46.24 36.09
CA TYR A 232 -38.33 46.20 36.33
C TYR A 232 -38.58 45.21 37.47
N LEU A 233 -39.32 45.63 38.47
CA LEU A 233 -39.67 44.85 39.64
C LEU A 233 -41.19 44.87 39.82
N SER A 234 -41.81 43.71 39.90
CA SER A 234 -43.20 43.54 40.29
C SER A 234 -43.26 43.04 41.73
N LEU A 235 -44.06 43.70 42.56
CA LEU A 235 -44.25 43.38 43.96
C LEU A 235 -45.68 42.89 44.21
N ILE A 236 -45.83 41.89 45.08
CA ILE A 236 -47.11 41.44 45.65
C ILE A 236 -46.91 41.37 47.15
N ALA A 237 -47.72 42.09 47.93
CA ALA A 237 -47.61 42.12 49.40
C ALA A 237 -46.20 42.45 49.93
N PHE A 238 -45.51 43.41 49.31
CA PHE A 238 -44.12 43.78 49.59
C PHE A 238 -43.06 42.72 49.24
N GLU A 239 -43.45 41.57 48.67
CA GLU A 239 -42.53 40.54 48.19
C GLU A 239 -42.28 40.66 46.67
N PRO A 240 -41.03 40.45 46.20
CA PRO A 240 -40.70 40.41 44.78
C PRO A 240 -41.33 39.18 44.09
N TRP A 241 -42.22 39.42 43.13
CA TRP A 241 -42.90 38.36 42.37
C TRP A 241 -42.22 38.06 41.02
N ALA A 242 -41.81 39.11 40.30
CA ALA A 242 -41.09 38.99 39.04
C ALA A 242 -40.12 40.17 38.91
N ALA A 243 -38.93 39.92 38.38
CA ALA A 243 -37.91 40.94 38.19
C ALA A 243 -37.22 40.76 36.83
N THR A 244 -37.15 41.81 36.03
CA THR A 244 -36.33 41.85 34.82
C THR A 244 -35.24 42.87 35.01
N VAL A 245 -33.98 42.48 34.90
CA VAL A 245 -32.83 43.39 34.95
C VAL A 245 -32.12 43.30 33.61
N ALA A 246 -32.14 44.39 32.84
CA ALA A 246 -31.43 44.52 31.57
C ALA A 246 -30.32 45.58 31.72
N VAL A 247 -29.08 45.16 31.59
CA VAL A 247 -27.88 46.00 31.68
C VAL A 247 -27.13 45.94 30.36
N SER A 248 -26.61 47.08 29.94
CA SER A 248 -25.72 47.20 28.80
C SER A 248 -24.56 48.11 29.12
N ALA A 249 -23.40 47.80 28.58
CA ALA A 249 -22.21 48.64 28.71
C ALA A 249 -21.49 48.64 27.36
N ASP A 250 -21.15 49.84 26.88
CA ASP A 250 -20.48 50.01 25.59
C ASP A 250 -18.95 49.85 25.69
N GLN A 251 -18.39 49.99 26.90
CA GLN A 251 -16.95 49.90 27.15
C GLN A 251 -16.66 48.96 28.31
N VAL A 252 -16.64 47.65 28.02
CA VAL A 252 -16.20 46.63 28.98
C VAL A 252 -14.81 46.13 28.62
N SER A 253 -13.88 46.26 29.56
CA SER A 253 -12.57 45.61 29.53
C SER A 253 -12.70 44.24 30.19
N LEU A 254 -12.35 43.20 29.45
CA LEU A 254 -12.30 41.80 29.90
C LEU A 254 -10.87 41.29 29.66
N GLN A 255 -10.34 40.48 30.57
CA GLN A 255 -8.97 39.98 30.49
C GLN A 255 -8.68 39.30 29.13
N GLY A 256 -7.62 39.76 28.45
CA GLY A 256 -7.18 39.18 27.17
C GLY A 256 -8.11 39.42 25.97
N LEU A 257 -9.19 40.20 26.13
CA LEU A 257 -10.14 40.51 25.06
C LEU A 257 -10.12 42.01 24.71
N PRO A 258 -10.51 42.39 23.47
CA PRO A 258 -10.67 43.80 23.12
C PRO A 258 -11.82 44.42 23.93
N THR A 259 -11.80 45.75 24.07
CA THR A 259 -12.93 46.48 24.66
C THR A 259 -14.21 46.09 23.93
N SER A 260 -15.19 45.63 24.70
CA SER A 260 -16.39 44.99 24.18
C SER A 260 -17.65 45.72 24.62
N ARG A 261 -18.67 45.70 23.76
CA ARG A 261 -20.03 46.02 24.14
C ARG A 261 -20.64 44.77 24.76
N VAL A 262 -21.13 44.86 25.98
CA VAL A 262 -21.79 43.76 26.68
C VAL A 262 -23.24 44.13 26.95
N LYS A 263 -24.16 43.20 26.71
CA LYS A 263 -25.54 43.25 27.16
C LYS A 263 -25.81 42.03 28.02
N LEU A 264 -26.46 42.24 29.15
CA LEU A 264 -26.88 41.20 30.08
C LEU A 264 -28.35 41.46 30.41
N GLN A 265 -29.19 40.45 30.29
CA GLN A 265 -30.58 40.51 30.71
C GLN A 265 -30.90 39.29 31.57
N VAL A 266 -31.46 39.52 32.75
CA VAL A 266 -31.93 38.51 33.68
C VAL A 266 -33.42 38.72 33.86
N ASP A 267 -34.24 37.75 33.45
CA ASP A 267 -35.67 37.73 33.69
C ASP A 267 -35.97 36.64 34.72
N GLN A 268 -36.44 37.05 35.90
CA GLN A 268 -36.80 36.18 37.01
C GLN A 268 -38.33 36.16 37.16
N ASP A 269 -38.90 34.96 37.10
CA ASP A 269 -40.27 34.67 37.49
C ASP A 269 -40.26 33.63 38.64
N PRO A 270 -41.40 33.36 39.31
CA PRO A 270 -41.45 32.47 40.47
C PRO A 270 -41.01 31.02 40.20
N ASN A 271 -40.94 30.61 38.94
CA ASN A 271 -40.65 29.24 38.52
C ASN A 271 -39.34 29.11 37.74
N ARG A 272 -38.76 30.22 37.27
CA ARG A 272 -37.66 30.21 36.30
C ARG A 272 -36.85 31.51 36.33
N THR A 273 -35.53 31.37 36.29
CA THR A 273 -34.60 32.49 36.00
C THR A 273 -34.04 32.30 34.59
N LEU A 274 -34.34 33.22 33.68
CA LEU A 274 -33.79 33.26 32.33
C LEU A 274 -32.67 34.29 32.27
N VAL A 275 -31.48 33.88 31.83
CA VAL A 275 -30.33 34.75 31.65
C VAL A 275 -29.98 34.81 30.17
N SER A 276 -29.77 36.00 29.64
CA SER A 276 -29.18 36.19 28.32
C SER A 276 -28.03 37.18 28.39
N ALA A 277 -26.95 36.86 27.71
CA ALA A 277 -25.76 37.70 27.63
C ALA A 277 -25.30 37.77 26.19
N GLU A 278 -24.81 38.93 25.78
CA GLU A 278 -24.21 39.16 24.47
C GLU A 278 -22.98 40.04 24.66
N ALA A 279 -21.85 39.63 24.12
CA ALA A 279 -20.61 40.39 24.08
C ALA A 279 -20.15 40.55 22.63
N VAL A 280 -19.89 41.78 22.21
CA VAL A 280 -19.41 42.11 20.85
C VAL A 280 -18.13 42.93 20.98
N GLY A 281 -17.03 42.44 20.42
CA GLY A 281 -15.79 43.20 20.32
C GLY A 281 -16.03 44.50 19.56
N ARG A 282 -15.55 45.63 20.06
CA ARG A 282 -15.81 46.94 19.42
C ARG A 282 -15.14 47.09 18.05
N ASP A 283 -14.08 46.33 17.82
CA ASP A 283 -13.42 46.15 16.52
C ASP A 283 -14.21 45.26 15.55
N GLY A 284 -15.30 44.63 16.02
CA GLY A 284 -16.10 43.68 15.26
C GLY A 284 -15.45 42.30 15.11
N SER A 285 -14.33 42.04 15.81
CA SER A 285 -13.54 40.82 15.66
C SER A 285 -14.25 39.57 16.19
N PHE A 286 -15.18 39.73 17.14
CA PHE A 286 -16.02 38.64 17.62
C PHE A 286 -17.38 39.10 18.14
N ARG A 287 -18.31 38.15 18.18
CA ARG A 287 -19.61 38.23 18.83
C ARG A 287 -19.86 36.91 19.54
N ALA A 288 -19.93 36.95 20.87
CA ALA A 288 -20.33 35.84 21.71
C ALA A 288 -21.72 36.13 22.30
N SER A 289 -22.59 35.14 22.34
CA SER A 289 -23.90 35.26 22.97
C SER A 289 -24.32 33.97 23.64
N GLY A 290 -25.12 34.09 24.69
CA GLY A 290 -25.68 32.98 25.43
C GLY A 290 -27.08 33.33 25.93
N LYS A 291 -28.01 32.39 25.87
CA LYS A 291 -29.35 32.54 26.46
C LYS A 291 -29.80 31.22 27.06
N GLY A 292 -30.05 31.19 28.36
CA GLY A 292 -30.36 29.96 29.07
C GLY A 292 -31.13 30.17 30.35
N THR A 293 -31.53 29.06 30.96
CA THR A 293 -32.20 29.00 32.24
C THR A 293 -31.22 28.65 33.33
N LEU A 294 -31.29 29.38 34.42
CA LEU A 294 -30.50 29.13 35.61
C LEU A 294 -31.41 28.50 36.67
N THR A 295 -30.98 27.35 37.20
CA THR A 295 -31.66 26.66 38.32
C THR A 295 -30.74 26.76 39.54
N LEU A 296 -31.13 27.57 40.53
CA LEU A 296 -30.32 27.86 41.73
C LEU A 296 -30.77 27.11 42.99
N ASP A 297 -32.01 26.63 43.03
CA ASP A 297 -32.63 26.04 44.25
C ASP A 297 -32.23 24.56 44.51
N SER A 298 -31.34 23.99 43.69
CA SER A 298 -30.89 22.60 43.80
C SER A 298 -29.52 22.49 44.50
N ALA A 299 -29.27 21.33 45.15
CA ALA A 299 -27.97 21.01 45.73
C ALA A 299 -26.79 21.04 44.71
N MET A 300 -27.11 20.94 43.41
CA MET A 300 -26.21 21.20 42.28
C MET A 300 -26.90 22.19 41.34
N PRO A 301 -26.51 23.48 41.36
CA PRO A 301 -27.04 24.45 40.41
C PRO A 301 -26.65 24.10 38.98
N SER A 302 -27.54 24.35 38.02
CA SER A 302 -27.28 24.17 36.59
C SER A 302 -27.72 25.36 35.76
N ALA A 303 -27.05 25.56 34.63
CA ALA A 303 -27.45 26.51 33.61
C ALA A 303 -27.57 25.79 32.27
N ASP A 304 -28.74 25.86 31.65
CA ASP A 304 -29.05 25.19 30.38
C ASP A 304 -29.50 26.22 29.34
N GLY A 305 -28.83 26.32 28.20
CA GLY A 305 -29.10 27.39 27.25
C GLY A 305 -28.55 27.17 25.85
N GLN A 306 -28.80 28.13 24.97
CA GLN A 306 -28.17 28.24 23.66
C GLN A 306 -26.95 29.15 23.77
N VAL A 307 -25.84 28.75 23.18
CA VAL A 307 -24.63 29.58 23.05
C VAL A 307 -24.30 29.75 21.58
N ALA A 308 -23.74 30.90 21.23
CA ALA A 308 -23.21 31.16 19.91
C ALA A 308 -21.96 32.04 19.97
N LEU A 309 -20.97 31.72 19.14
CA LEU A 309 -19.75 32.47 18.94
C LEU A 309 -19.53 32.66 17.44
N ASP A 310 -19.37 33.90 16.99
CA ASP A 310 -18.90 34.26 15.65
C ASP A 310 -17.62 35.07 15.84
N ALA A 311 -16.48 34.57 15.35
CA ALA A 311 -15.18 35.21 15.51
C ALA A 311 -14.35 35.15 14.23
N ASP A 312 -13.71 36.26 13.88
CA ASP A 312 -12.72 36.30 12.82
C ASP A 312 -11.32 35.93 13.32
N ALA A 313 -10.40 35.72 12.37
CA ALA A 313 -9.01 35.37 12.67
C ALA A 313 -8.24 36.40 13.51
N SER A 314 -8.60 37.68 13.44
CA SER A 314 -7.94 38.74 14.21
C SER A 314 -8.39 38.81 15.67
N SER A 315 -9.43 38.05 16.02
CA SER A 315 -10.00 38.07 17.36
C SER A 315 -9.01 37.55 18.42
N PRO A 316 -8.79 38.29 19.52
CA PRO A 316 -8.03 37.80 20.67
C PRO A 316 -8.73 36.64 21.39
N ILE A 317 -10.02 36.38 21.08
CA ILE A 317 -10.81 35.34 21.73
C ILE A 317 -10.19 33.95 21.56
N TRP A 318 -9.45 33.71 20.48
CA TRP A 318 -8.74 32.45 20.26
C TRP A 318 -7.70 32.17 21.35
N GLN A 319 -6.93 33.18 21.74
CA GLN A 319 -5.94 33.07 22.81
C GLN A 319 -6.61 32.93 24.18
N ALA A 320 -7.69 33.69 24.41
CA ALA A 320 -8.46 33.61 25.65
C ALA A 320 -9.06 32.21 25.88
N LEU A 321 -9.46 31.53 24.80
CA LEU A 321 -9.95 30.14 24.83
C LEU A 321 -8.82 29.09 24.78
N GLY A 322 -7.56 29.52 24.63
CA GLY A 322 -6.42 28.62 24.49
C GLY A 322 -6.44 27.78 23.22
N LEU A 323 -7.08 28.28 22.16
CA LEU A 323 -7.22 27.64 20.84
C LEU A 323 -6.17 28.18 19.83
N PRO A 324 -5.81 27.42 18.79
CA PRO A 324 -4.89 27.88 17.75
C PRO A 324 -5.44 29.12 17.02
N VAL A 325 -4.66 30.21 17.01
CA VAL A 325 -5.06 31.48 16.37
C VAL A 325 -5.04 31.33 14.85
N PRO A 326 -6.16 31.55 14.14
CA PRO A 326 -6.15 31.60 12.68
C PRO A 326 -5.50 32.90 12.18
N SER A 327 -4.91 32.86 10.99
CA SER A 327 -4.36 34.05 10.31
C SER A 327 -5.33 34.71 9.33
N GLY A 328 -6.42 34.03 8.99
CA GLY A 328 -7.48 34.51 8.11
C GLY A 328 -8.76 33.69 8.25
N GLY A 329 -9.88 34.21 7.74
CA GLY A 329 -11.20 33.58 7.77
C GLY A 329 -12.04 33.89 9.01
N ARG A 330 -13.18 33.17 9.13
CA ARG A 330 -14.18 33.34 10.18
C ARG A 330 -14.68 31.98 10.67
N VAL A 331 -14.97 31.88 11.96
CA VAL A 331 -15.46 30.67 12.61
C VAL A 331 -16.75 31.00 13.36
N THR A 332 -17.79 30.23 13.08
CA THR A 332 -19.08 30.31 13.78
C THR A 332 -19.32 29.02 14.53
N ILE A 333 -19.72 29.11 15.78
CA ILE A 333 -20.05 27.98 16.66
C ILE A 333 -21.40 28.29 17.28
N SER A 334 -22.38 27.39 17.23
CA SER A 334 -23.66 27.63 17.91
C SER A 334 -24.38 26.35 18.31
N GLY A 335 -25.08 26.35 19.43
CA GLY A 335 -25.92 25.23 19.85
C GLY A 335 -26.21 25.20 21.35
N PRO A 336 -26.95 24.19 21.83
CA PRO A 336 -27.26 24.07 23.25
C PRO A 336 -26.04 23.68 24.09
N ALA A 337 -25.90 24.30 25.26
CA ALA A 337 -24.92 23.99 26.28
C ALA A 337 -25.56 23.92 27.66
N SER A 338 -25.05 22.99 28.46
CA SER A 338 -25.44 22.73 29.85
C SER A 338 -24.21 22.87 30.73
N ILE A 339 -24.30 23.66 31.78
CA ILE A 339 -23.24 23.92 32.75
C ILE A 339 -23.73 23.43 34.11
N SER A 340 -22.93 22.64 34.80
CA SER A 340 -23.16 22.25 36.20
C SER A 340 -22.15 22.96 37.10
N LEU A 341 -22.60 23.43 38.27
CA LEU A 341 -21.76 24.08 39.27
C LEU A 341 -21.51 23.13 40.44
N SER A 342 -20.37 23.28 41.11
CA SER A 342 -19.91 22.35 42.15
C SER A 342 -20.66 22.44 43.48
N GLY A 343 -21.66 23.32 43.60
CA GLY A 343 -22.49 23.51 44.79
C GLY A 343 -23.31 24.82 44.72
N PRO A 344 -24.24 25.04 45.67
CA PRO A 344 -25.03 26.28 45.74
C PRO A 344 -24.12 27.50 46.00
N PRO A 345 -24.49 28.70 45.51
CA PRO A 345 -23.73 29.92 45.77
C PRO A 345 -23.72 30.22 47.29
N THR A 346 -22.54 30.43 47.86
CA THR A 346 -22.37 30.84 49.27
C THR A 346 -21.84 32.28 49.33
N GLY A 347 -22.69 33.22 49.74
CA GLY A 347 -22.36 34.65 49.78
C GLY A 347 -22.12 35.26 48.39
N ALA A 348 -21.24 36.26 48.30
CA ALA A 348 -20.94 37.00 47.06
C ALA A 348 -19.98 36.30 46.08
N GLY A 349 -19.64 35.02 46.31
CA GLY A 349 -18.70 34.26 45.46
C GLY A 349 -19.39 33.36 44.44
N THR A 350 -18.84 33.26 43.23
CA THR A 350 -19.32 32.32 42.19
C THR A 350 -18.80 30.90 42.45
N PRO A 351 -19.67 29.87 42.54
CA PRO A 351 -19.23 28.49 42.69
C PRO A 351 -18.48 28.00 41.44
N PRO A 352 -17.42 27.17 41.58
CA PRO A 352 -16.67 26.66 40.44
C PRO A 352 -17.53 25.79 39.51
N ILE A 353 -17.21 25.83 38.22
CA ILE A 353 -17.85 24.99 37.20
C ILE A 353 -17.43 23.54 37.43
N ALA A 354 -18.40 22.66 37.69
CA ALA A 354 -18.20 21.22 37.87
C ALA A 354 -18.12 20.48 36.54
N GLY A 355 -18.83 20.95 35.51
CA GLY A 355 -18.73 20.43 34.16
C GLY A 355 -19.54 21.24 33.14
N VAL A 356 -19.16 21.10 31.87
CA VAL A 356 -19.86 21.71 30.74
C VAL A 356 -20.10 20.64 29.69
N THR A 357 -21.32 20.52 29.20
CA THR A 357 -21.66 19.68 28.04
C THR A 357 -22.31 20.56 26.99
N ALA A 358 -21.73 20.65 25.80
CA ALA A 358 -22.22 21.50 24.73
C ALA A 358 -22.37 20.71 23.43
N HIS A 359 -23.57 20.71 22.85
CA HIS A 359 -23.83 20.20 21.51
C HIS A 359 -23.81 21.39 20.56
N LEU A 360 -22.73 21.52 19.79
CA LEU A 360 -22.43 22.71 19.01
C LEU A 360 -22.35 22.35 17.53
N ASP A 361 -22.86 23.21 16.66
CA ASP A 361 -22.58 23.19 15.23
C ASP A 361 -21.44 24.16 14.95
N VAL A 362 -20.37 23.67 14.31
CA VAL A 362 -19.19 24.47 13.94
C VAL A 362 -19.20 24.70 12.44
N GLN A 363 -19.07 25.95 12.03
CA GLN A 363 -18.93 26.36 10.65
C GLN A 363 -17.65 27.19 10.48
N LEU A 364 -16.81 26.78 9.54
CA LEU A 364 -15.57 27.43 9.13
C LEU A 364 -15.80 28.09 7.76
N ASP A 365 -15.40 29.35 7.61
CA ASP A 365 -15.40 30.07 6.34
C ASP A 365 -13.99 30.60 6.03
N LYS A 366 -13.32 29.94 5.08
CA LYS A 366 -11.98 30.25 4.56
C LYS A 366 -10.94 30.48 5.65
N VAL A 367 -10.96 29.65 6.69
CA VAL A 367 -10.06 29.74 7.84
C VAL A 367 -8.64 29.34 7.43
N VAL A 368 -7.64 30.12 7.84
CA VAL A 368 -6.23 29.91 7.46
C VAL A 368 -5.40 29.64 8.71
N TRP A 369 -4.76 28.47 8.79
CA TRP A 369 -3.80 28.15 9.85
C TRP A 369 -2.41 27.93 9.24
N PRO A 370 -1.50 28.92 9.35
CA PRO A 370 -0.17 28.85 8.72
C PRO A 370 0.60 27.60 9.12
N GLY A 371 1.23 26.95 8.14
CA GLY A 371 1.96 25.70 8.32
C GLY A 371 1.07 24.44 8.41
N ILE A 372 -0.25 24.59 8.29
CA ILE A 372 -1.21 23.47 8.30
C ILE A 372 -2.12 23.54 7.07
N VAL A 373 -2.92 24.61 6.93
CA VAL A 373 -3.88 24.81 5.83
C VAL A 373 -3.88 26.26 5.35
N GLU A 374 -3.85 26.44 4.02
CA GLU A 374 -4.01 27.76 3.38
C GLU A 374 -5.46 28.24 3.39
N SER A 375 -6.43 27.33 3.43
CA SER A 375 -7.85 27.65 3.60
C SER A 375 -8.63 26.41 3.98
N VAL A 376 -9.50 26.47 4.97
CA VAL A 376 -10.50 25.44 5.27
C VAL A 376 -11.89 26.06 5.43
N SER A 377 -12.89 25.44 4.81
CA SER A 377 -14.30 25.83 4.91
C SER A 377 -15.16 24.59 5.14
N GLY A 378 -16.36 24.76 5.68
CA GLY A 378 -17.27 23.64 5.97
C GLY A 378 -17.54 23.50 7.46
N GLY A 379 -18.11 22.39 7.89
CA GLY A 379 -18.59 22.30 9.27
C GLY A 379 -19.35 21.03 9.61
N GLY A 380 -19.89 21.02 10.82
CA GLY A 380 -20.77 19.97 11.31
C GLY A 380 -20.92 19.98 12.83
N PRO A 381 -21.71 19.04 13.36
CA PRO A 381 -21.99 18.96 14.79
C PRO A 381 -20.81 18.35 15.56
N ILE A 382 -20.50 18.96 16.69
CA ILE A 382 -19.58 18.46 17.71
C ILE A 382 -20.26 18.44 19.08
N VAL A 383 -19.80 17.57 19.97
CA VAL A 383 -20.17 17.57 21.38
C VAL A 383 -18.91 17.78 22.18
N ILE A 384 -18.86 18.85 22.96
CA ILE A 384 -17.76 19.15 23.86
C ILE A 384 -18.22 18.87 25.28
N THR A 385 -17.50 18.00 25.98
CA THR A 385 -17.70 17.74 27.41
C THR A 385 -16.44 18.13 28.16
N MET A 386 -16.55 19.12 29.04
CA MET A 386 -15.47 19.56 29.92
C MET A 386 -15.76 19.03 31.32
N GLY A 387 -14.88 18.17 31.84
CA GLY A 387 -14.96 17.63 33.20
C GLY A 387 -14.08 18.39 34.20
N PRO A 388 -14.10 18.02 35.49
CA PRO A 388 -13.14 18.54 36.46
C PRO A 388 -11.69 18.20 36.03
N ASN A 389 -10.74 19.09 36.29
CA ASN A 389 -9.30 18.96 35.98
C ASN A 389 -8.86 19.17 34.51
N ASN A 390 -9.49 20.08 33.77
CA ASN A 390 -9.09 20.47 32.40
C ASN A 390 -9.14 19.31 31.37
N LEU A 391 -9.91 18.25 31.64
CA LEU A 391 -10.17 17.19 30.67
C LEU A 391 -11.28 17.65 29.72
N VAL A 392 -10.95 17.78 28.44
CA VAL A 392 -11.89 18.16 27.38
C VAL A 392 -12.10 16.96 26.48
N ALA A 393 -13.32 16.43 26.43
CA ALA A 393 -13.71 15.41 25.47
C ALA A 393 -14.47 16.06 24.31
N VAL A 394 -14.10 15.72 23.08
CA VAL A 394 -14.73 16.17 21.84
C VAL A 394 -15.21 14.95 21.07
N GLN A 395 -16.51 14.89 20.81
CA GLN A 395 -17.14 13.86 19.97
C GLN A 395 -17.74 14.50 18.73
N THR A 396 -17.80 13.76 17.62
CA THR A 396 -18.50 14.21 16.41
C THR A 396 -19.69 13.28 16.14
N PRO A 397 -20.93 13.67 16.49
CA PRO A 397 -22.11 12.83 16.25
C PRO A 397 -22.33 12.52 14.76
N ALA A 398 -21.88 13.41 13.88
CA ALA A 398 -21.78 13.20 12.45
C ALA A 398 -20.41 13.70 11.95
N PRO A 399 -19.88 13.18 10.84
CA PRO A 399 -18.60 13.65 10.30
C PRO A 399 -18.64 15.13 9.91
N LEU A 400 -17.58 15.86 10.24
CA LEU A 400 -17.36 17.24 9.85
C LEU A 400 -16.96 17.28 8.37
N ALA A 401 -17.81 17.86 7.52
CA ALA A 401 -17.56 17.98 6.09
C ALA A 401 -16.79 19.28 5.81
N LEU A 402 -15.53 19.15 5.40
CA LEU A 402 -14.60 20.25 5.21
C LEU A 402 -14.04 20.26 3.78
N THR A 403 -13.80 21.44 3.23
CA THR A 403 -13.01 21.64 2.01
C THR A 403 -11.74 22.37 2.42
N THR A 404 -10.58 21.75 2.26
CA THR A 404 -9.29 22.32 2.68
C THR A 404 -8.30 22.41 1.55
N LYS A 405 -7.42 23.41 1.59
CA LYS A 405 -6.17 23.45 0.81
C LYS A 405 -5.01 23.35 1.79
N LEU A 406 -4.21 22.29 1.70
CA LEU A 406 -3.07 22.08 2.60
C LEU A 406 -1.97 23.09 2.32
N ASP A 407 -1.28 23.51 3.38
CA ASP A 407 -0.11 24.39 3.26
C ASP A 407 1.08 23.62 2.64
N PRO A 408 1.72 24.11 1.56
CA PRO A 408 2.93 23.49 1.01
C PRO A 408 4.03 23.23 2.06
N ALA A 409 4.16 24.10 3.08
CA ALA A 409 5.12 23.91 4.16
C ALA A 409 4.84 22.65 5.00
N LEU A 410 3.57 22.25 5.14
CA LEU A 410 3.21 20.98 5.78
C LEU A 410 3.69 19.81 4.93
N LEU A 411 3.46 19.87 3.62
CA LEU A 411 3.88 18.83 2.67
C LEU A 411 5.41 18.72 2.59
N ASP A 412 6.12 19.85 2.73
CA ASP A 412 7.58 19.90 2.85
C ASP A 412 8.10 19.24 4.12
N ARG A 413 7.48 19.51 5.28
CA ARG A 413 7.83 18.85 6.54
C ARG A 413 7.65 17.34 6.51
N LEU A 414 6.68 16.85 5.73
CA LEU A 414 6.46 15.41 5.52
C LEU A 414 7.46 14.77 4.55
N SER A 415 8.34 15.55 3.91
CA SER A 415 9.33 15.08 2.92
C SER A 415 8.71 14.19 1.83
N LEU A 416 7.46 14.45 1.45
CA LEU A 416 6.77 13.63 0.45
C LEU A 416 7.36 13.87 -0.94
N PRO A 417 7.57 12.83 -1.77
CA PRO A 417 7.91 12.99 -3.18
C PRO A 417 6.82 13.75 -3.94
N ALA A 418 7.20 14.47 -5.01
CA ALA A 418 6.27 15.27 -5.81
C ALA A 418 5.05 14.48 -6.34
N SER A 419 5.25 13.19 -6.62
CA SER A 419 4.20 12.25 -7.06
C SER A 419 3.12 12.04 -5.99
N LEU A 420 3.48 11.98 -4.71
CA LEU A 420 2.56 11.86 -3.58
C LEU A 420 1.96 13.20 -3.14
N ARG A 421 2.57 14.33 -3.52
CA ARG A 421 2.06 15.68 -3.22
C ARG A 421 0.97 16.15 -4.16
N ARG A 422 1.06 15.79 -5.44
CA ARG A 422 0.15 16.23 -6.51
C ARG A 422 -1.35 16.22 -6.15
N PRO A 423 -1.87 15.22 -5.41
CA PRO A 423 -3.29 15.18 -5.03
C PRO A 423 -3.72 16.29 -4.07
N PHE A 424 -2.76 16.86 -3.34
CA PHE A 424 -2.95 17.95 -2.37
C PHE A 424 -2.64 19.34 -2.95
N ASP A 425 -2.25 19.45 -4.22
CA ASP A 425 -1.99 20.73 -4.89
C ASP A 425 -3.29 21.56 -5.10
N ALA A 426 -4.45 20.88 -5.11
CA ALA A 426 -5.77 21.48 -5.21
C ALA A 426 -6.54 21.35 -3.88
N PRO A 427 -7.58 22.17 -3.64
CA PRO A 427 -8.47 21.97 -2.49
C PRO A 427 -9.09 20.57 -2.49
N VAL A 428 -9.01 19.87 -1.36
CA VAL A 428 -9.55 18.53 -1.15
C VAL A 428 -10.79 18.60 -0.27
N GLU A 429 -11.80 17.81 -0.62
CA GLU A 429 -12.96 17.56 0.25
C GLU A 429 -12.58 16.46 1.24
N LEU A 430 -12.71 16.76 2.53
CA LEU A 430 -12.39 15.85 3.60
C LEU A 430 -13.52 15.78 4.64
N SER A 431 -13.67 14.62 5.25
CA SER A 431 -14.61 14.33 6.30
C SER A 431 -13.83 13.88 7.54
N LEU A 432 -14.00 14.59 8.66
CA LEU A 432 -13.36 14.26 9.95
C LEU A 432 -14.40 13.74 10.93
N SER A 433 -14.14 12.63 11.59
CA SER A 433 -14.98 12.16 12.69
C SER A 433 -14.19 11.54 13.84
N ALA A 434 -14.68 11.74 15.05
CA ALA A 434 -14.25 11.13 16.29
C ALA A 434 -15.45 10.43 16.94
N PRO A 435 -15.86 9.24 16.44
CA PRO A 435 -17.09 8.57 16.87
C PRO A 435 -17.00 8.02 18.30
N GLU A 436 -15.82 7.59 18.75
CA GLU A 436 -15.58 7.12 20.12
C GLU A 436 -15.17 8.28 21.06
N GLY A 437 -14.97 9.47 20.50
CA GLY A 437 -14.51 10.67 21.19
C GLY A 437 -12.99 10.81 21.21
N LEU A 438 -12.54 12.06 21.19
CA LEU A 438 -11.16 12.47 21.41
C LEU A 438 -11.11 13.21 22.74
N THR A 439 -10.25 12.77 23.63
CA THR A 439 -9.98 13.47 24.89
C THR A 439 -8.69 14.25 24.77
N ALA A 440 -8.68 15.47 25.30
CA ALA A 440 -7.53 16.32 25.40
C ALA A 440 -7.33 16.68 26.87
N GLN A 441 -6.14 16.42 27.39
CA GLN A 441 -5.75 16.80 28.74
C GLN A 441 -4.51 17.69 28.67
N ARG A 442 -4.61 18.90 29.21
CA ARG A 442 -3.48 19.83 29.32
C ARG A 442 -2.69 19.55 30.61
N ASP A 443 -1.37 19.41 30.50
CA ASP A 443 -0.48 19.25 31.64
C ASP A 443 -0.12 20.60 32.30
N ALA A 444 0.57 20.55 33.44
CA ALA A 444 0.99 21.74 34.18
C ALA A 444 2.12 22.54 33.48
N ALA A 445 2.80 21.96 32.49
CA ALA A 445 3.89 22.57 31.72
C ALA A 445 3.41 23.22 30.41
N GLY A 446 2.13 23.06 30.04
CA GLY A 446 1.51 23.58 28.82
C GLY A 446 1.41 22.58 27.66
N GLY A 447 1.95 21.37 27.80
CA GLY A 447 1.78 20.26 26.85
C GLY A 447 0.35 19.70 26.90
N GLN A 448 -0.09 19.10 25.81
CA GLN A 448 -1.40 18.43 25.74
C GLN A 448 -1.24 16.99 25.30
N THR A 449 -1.90 16.09 26.01
CA THR A 449 -2.09 14.69 25.61
C THR A 449 -3.45 14.58 24.93
N LEU A 450 -3.45 14.13 23.68
CA LEU A 450 -4.62 13.82 22.90
C LEU A 450 -4.77 12.30 22.88
N ASP A 451 -5.93 11.77 23.25
CA ASP A 451 -6.20 10.34 23.28
C ASP A 451 -7.56 10.02 22.67
N GLY A 452 -7.63 9.03 21.80
CA GLY A 452 -8.87 8.52 21.23
C GLY A 452 -8.76 8.11 19.76
N ASP A 453 -9.92 8.00 19.13
CA ASP A 453 -10.07 7.47 17.76
C ASP A 453 -10.49 8.59 16.79
N LEU A 454 -9.65 8.89 15.81
CA LEU A 454 -9.87 9.87 14.74
C LEU A 454 -9.98 9.16 13.39
N MET A 455 -11.05 9.43 12.65
CA MET A 455 -11.26 8.99 11.28
C MET A 455 -11.21 10.19 10.33
N ILE A 456 -10.40 10.08 9.29
CA ILE A 456 -10.18 11.07 8.24
C ILE A 456 -10.56 10.39 6.92
N GLN A 457 -11.42 11.01 6.13
CA GLN A 457 -11.82 10.52 4.82
C GLN A 457 -11.62 11.64 3.79
N LEU A 458 -10.96 11.35 2.68
CA LEU A 458 -10.81 12.24 1.54
C LEU A 458 -11.74 11.78 0.42
N ALA A 459 -12.49 12.71 -0.15
CA ALA A 459 -13.37 12.50 -1.28
C ALA A 459 -12.74 13.04 -2.58
N GLY A 460 -13.30 12.64 -3.74
CA GLY A 460 -12.88 13.11 -5.05
C GLY A 460 -12.25 12.03 -5.93
N ALA A 461 -11.36 12.44 -6.85
CA ALA A 461 -10.75 11.53 -7.84
C ALA A 461 -9.80 10.49 -7.24
N GLN A 462 -9.29 10.75 -6.03
CA GLN A 462 -8.34 9.89 -5.32
C GLN A 462 -8.82 9.73 -3.87
N PRO A 463 -9.85 8.91 -3.64
CA PRO A 463 -10.40 8.75 -2.31
C PRO A 463 -9.39 8.06 -1.39
N ALA A 464 -9.38 8.47 -0.14
CA ALA A 464 -8.56 7.86 0.90
C ALA A 464 -9.30 7.88 2.24
N SER A 465 -9.05 6.90 3.09
CA SER A 465 -9.49 6.88 4.48
C SER A 465 -8.31 6.56 5.38
N LEU A 466 -8.30 7.16 6.57
CA LEU A 466 -7.30 6.95 7.59
C LEU A 466 -8.00 7.00 8.95
N ARG A 467 -7.97 5.91 9.70
CA ARG A 467 -8.39 5.82 11.10
C ARG A 467 -7.14 5.69 11.97
N LEU A 468 -7.00 6.59 12.93
CA LEU A 468 -5.92 6.66 13.90
C LEU A 468 -6.54 6.45 15.28
N GLY A 469 -5.97 5.56 16.08
CA GLY A 469 -6.39 5.28 17.45
C GLY A 469 -5.18 5.19 18.35
N GLY A 470 -5.19 5.94 19.45
CA GLY A 470 -4.13 5.95 20.45
C GLY A 470 -3.85 7.35 20.99
N THR A 471 -2.63 7.54 21.49
CA THR A 471 -2.21 8.75 22.18
C THR A 471 -1.22 9.57 21.36
N VAL A 472 -1.36 10.90 21.42
CA VAL A 472 -0.46 11.87 20.80
C VAL A 472 -0.11 12.93 21.82
N HIS A 473 1.19 13.12 22.08
CA HIS A 473 1.69 14.12 22.99
C HIS A 473 2.17 15.34 22.19
N THR A 474 1.70 16.54 22.56
CA THR A 474 2.12 17.80 21.94
C THR A 474 3.20 18.50 22.75
N ALA A 475 4.09 19.21 22.08
CA ALA A 475 5.18 19.92 22.72
C ALA A 475 4.65 21.10 23.61
N PRO A 476 5.26 21.38 24.79
CA PRO A 476 4.81 22.43 25.71
C PRO A 476 4.79 23.85 25.12
N ASN A 477 5.55 24.09 24.05
CA ASN A 477 5.62 25.36 23.33
C ASN A 477 4.57 25.49 22.22
N GLY A 478 3.69 24.49 22.03
CA GLY A 478 2.68 24.46 20.98
C GLY A 478 3.24 24.26 19.55
N GLN A 479 4.53 23.89 19.38
CA GLN A 479 5.18 23.81 18.06
C GLN A 479 5.03 22.45 17.33
N GLY A 480 4.16 21.56 17.81
CA GLY A 480 3.78 20.33 17.09
C GLY A 480 3.69 19.09 17.99
N ILE A 481 3.72 17.92 17.35
CA ILE A 481 3.72 16.60 18.00
C ILE A 481 5.12 16.32 18.55
N ALA A 482 5.22 16.03 19.84
CA ALA A 482 6.44 15.62 20.51
C ALA A 482 6.72 14.13 20.25
N ASP A 483 5.72 13.30 20.53
CA ASP A 483 5.71 11.86 20.30
C ASP A 483 4.27 11.32 20.22
N PHE A 484 4.12 10.08 19.77
CA PHE A 484 2.84 9.40 19.62
C PHE A 484 2.97 7.89 19.88
N GLU A 485 1.88 7.29 20.34
CA GLU A 485 1.68 5.85 20.45
C GLU A 485 0.30 5.51 19.86
N LEU A 486 0.31 5.09 18.59
CA LEU A 486 -0.87 4.69 17.85
C LEU A 486 -1.01 3.17 17.93
N GLU A 487 -1.92 2.71 18.80
CA GLU A 487 -2.30 1.30 18.90
C GLU A 487 -3.04 0.80 17.65
N ARG A 488 -3.66 1.73 16.92
CA ARG A 488 -4.39 1.47 15.68
C ARG A 488 -4.07 2.54 14.64
N ILE A 489 -3.59 2.09 13.50
CA ILE A 489 -3.58 2.86 12.26
C ILE A 489 -4.18 1.97 11.19
N GLU A 490 -5.24 2.43 10.55
CA GLU A 490 -5.91 1.73 9.45
C GLU A 490 -6.12 2.73 8.33
N GLY A 491 -5.72 2.41 7.11
CA GLY A 491 -5.98 3.29 5.99
C GLY A 491 -6.17 2.54 4.69
N GLN A 492 -6.96 3.16 3.82
CA GLN A 492 -7.25 2.68 2.49
C GLN A 492 -7.12 3.84 1.52
N THR A 493 -6.55 3.63 0.35
CA THR A 493 -6.60 4.61 -0.74
C THR A 493 -6.79 3.92 -2.08
N GLU A 494 -7.44 4.60 -3.02
CA GLU A 494 -7.70 4.07 -4.36
C GLU A 494 -7.32 5.06 -5.46
N ASN A 495 -7.00 4.52 -6.63
CA ASN A 495 -6.69 5.28 -7.85
C ASN A 495 -5.57 6.32 -7.67
N TRP A 496 -4.53 5.99 -6.90
CA TRP A 496 -3.42 6.89 -6.65
C TRP A 496 -2.34 6.74 -7.74
N PRO A 497 -2.05 7.80 -8.53
CA PRO A 497 -1.00 7.73 -9.55
C PRO A 497 0.36 7.94 -8.89
N VAL A 498 1.29 7.01 -9.12
CA VAL A 498 2.70 7.19 -8.74
C VAL A 498 3.50 7.23 -10.04
N ALA A 499 3.90 8.43 -10.42
CA ALA A 499 4.70 8.66 -11.62
C ALA A 499 5.98 9.39 -11.23
N GLU A 500 7.11 8.71 -11.39
CA GLU A 500 8.42 9.26 -11.06
C GLU A 500 9.46 8.68 -12.04
N ALA A 501 10.27 9.56 -12.65
CA ALA A 501 11.40 9.18 -13.51
C ALA A 501 11.13 8.16 -14.62
N GLY A 502 10.03 8.30 -15.35
CA GLY A 502 9.71 7.43 -16.50
C GLY A 502 9.10 6.07 -16.13
N THR A 503 8.98 5.75 -14.83
CA THR A 503 8.11 4.68 -14.34
C THR A 503 6.74 5.28 -14.06
N THR A 504 5.70 4.74 -14.69
CA THR A 504 4.32 5.05 -14.33
C THR A 504 3.70 3.80 -13.74
N LEU A 505 3.35 3.86 -12.47
CA LEU A 505 2.58 2.83 -11.80
C LEU A 505 1.27 3.43 -11.27
N TRP A 506 0.21 2.63 -11.39
CA TRP A 506 -1.10 2.96 -10.85
C TRP A 506 -1.33 2.10 -9.62
N LEU A 507 -1.52 2.76 -8.47
CA LEU A 507 -1.95 2.12 -7.24
C LEU A 507 -3.47 2.09 -7.23
N ASP A 508 -4.05 0.96 -7.60
CA ASP A 508 -5.50 0.82 -7.67
C ASP A 508 -6.11 0.84 -6.28
N ARG A 509 -5.46 0.14 -5.36
CA ARG A 509 -5.81 0.09 -3.95
C ARG A 509 -4.57 -0.12 -3.09
N LEU A 510 -4.51 0.56 -1.95
CA LEU A 510 -3.56 0.28 -0.89
C LEU A 510 -4.34 0.20 0.41
N ASP A 511 -4.32 -0.95 1.04
CA ASP A 511 -4.82 -1.15 2.39
C ASP A 511 -3.63 -1.29 3.35
N PHE A 512 -3.67 -0.60 4.48
CA PHE A 512 -2.70 -0.77 5.56
C PHE A 512 -3.39 -0.80 6.92
N SER A 513 -2.90 -1.65 7.82
CA SER A 513 -3.38 -1.69 9.21
C SER A 513 -2.29 -2.10 10.19
N GLY A 514 -2.30 -1.56 11.40
CA GLY A 514 -1.35 -1.96 12.44
C GLY A 514 -1.19 -0.95 13.56
N ALA A 515 0.02 -0.86 14.11
CA ALA A 515 0.36 0.03 15.22
C ALA A 515 1.72 0.71 14.99
N LEU A 516 1.86 1.97 15.40
CA LEU A 516 3.07 2.78 15.24
C LEU A 516 3.34 3.59 16.50
N SER A 517 4.60 3.72 16.89
CA SER A 517 5.01 4.61 17.96
C SER A 517 6.35 5.29 17.68
N GLY A 518 6.55 6.44 18.30
CA GLY A 518 7.78 7.22 18.19
C GLY A 518 7.50 8.70 18.00
N ARG A 519 8.37 9.36 17.25
CA ARG A 519 8.33 10.79 16.95
C ARG A 519 8.07 11.01 15.46
N PRO A 520 7.54 12.18 15.04
CA PRO A 520 7.29 12.46 13.62
C PRO A 520 8.50 12.28 12.70
N ASP A 521 9.71 12.52 13.21
CA ASP A 521 10.99 12.35 12.50
C ASP A 521 11.59 10.93 12.65
N GLN A 522 11.12 10.14 13.63
CA GLN A 522 11.64 8.82 13.94
C GLN A 522 10.59 7.91 14.59
N PHE A 523 10.03 6.97 13.84
CA PHE A 523 8.99 6.06 14.32
C PHE A 523 9.18 4.63 13.82
N ALA A 524 8.58 3.68 14.52
CA ALA A 524 8.58 2.28 14.14
C ALA A 524 7.27 1.59 14.52
N GLY A 525 7.01 0.43 13.92
CA GLY A 525 5.91 -0.41 14.34
C GLY A 525 5.59 -1.53 13.35
N ASN A 526 4.49 -2.23 13.60
CA ASN A 526 4.07 -3.37 12.79
C ASN A 526 2.88 -2.95 11.93
N LEU A 527 3.02 -3.04 10.60
CA LEU A 527 1.99 -2.74 9.62
C LEU A 527 1.76 -3.93 8.68
N ASN A 528 0.52 -4.37 8.58
CA ASN A 528 0.05 -5.15 7.45
C ASN A 528 -0.17 -4.20 6.28
N ILE A 529 0.48 -4.45 5.15
CA ILE A 529 0.38 -3.60 3.95
C ILE A 529 0.00 -4.48 2.76
N ALA A 530 -1.08 -4.13 2.08
CA ALA A 530 -1.63 -4.87 0.94
C ALA A 530 -1.85 -3.97 -0.28
N PRO A 531 -0.79 -3.60 -1.02
CA PRO A 531 -0.90 -2.84 -2.25
C PRO A 531 -1.40 -3.70 -3.42
N GLN A 532 -2.24 -3.12 -4.28
CA GLN A 532 -2.72 -3.68 -5.55
C GLN A 532 -2.38 -2.74 -6.71
N LEU A 533 -1.73 -3.29 -7.73
CA LEU A 533 -1.13 -2.55 -8.85
C LEU A 533 -1.53 -3.18 -10.20
N SER A 534 -2.38 -2.54 -11.00
CA SER A 534 -2.93 -3.14 -12.24
C SER A 534 -2.14 -2.85 -13.52
N ASN A 535 -1.26 -1.83 -13.52
CA ASN A 535 -0.61 -1.37 -14.76
C ASN A 535 0.75 -0.70 -14.51
N ILE A 536 1.71 -1.48 -14.01
CA ILE A 536 3.08 -1.00 -13.80
C ILE A 536 3.78 -1.00 -15.16
N LYS A 537 4.07 0.20 -15.69
CA LYS A 537 4.88 0.35 -16.89
C LYS A 537 6.29 0.76 -16.50
N THR A 538 7.25 -0.09 -16.84
CA THR A 538 8.68 0.18 -16.70
C THR A 538 9.30 0.33 -18.09
N THR A 539 10.56 0.72 -18.14
CA THR A 539 11.34 0.71 -19.39
C THR A 539 11.59 -0.70 -19.92
N THR A 540 11.55 -1.71 -19.06
CA THR A 540 11.83 -3.12 -19.38
C THR A 540 10.59 -3.95 -19.68
N GLY A 541 9.37 -3.40 -19.50
CA GLY A 541 8.14 -4.13 -19.72
C GLY A 541 6.91 -3.52 -19.04
N THR A 542 5.81 -4.27 -19.06
CA THR A 542 4.58 -3.95 -18.36
C THR A 542 4.16 -5.11 -17.47
N LEU A 543 3.95 -4.87 -16.18
CA LEU A 543 3.37 -5.86 -15.25
C LEU A 543 1.92 -5.49 -14.98
N LYS A 544 1.02 -6.48 -15.00
CA LYS A 544 -0.39 -6.29 -14.68
C LYS A 544 -0.77 -7.07 -13.44
N ASN A 545 -1.65 -6.49 -12.64
CA ASN A 545 -2.27 -7.09 -11.46
C ASN A 545 -1.24 -7.71 -10.50
N LEU A 546 -0.34 -6.87 -9.99
CA LEU A 546 0.59 -7.22 -8.93
C LEU A 546 -0.04 -6.84 -7.59
N SER A 547 -0.31 -7.83 -6.74
CA SER A 547 -0.77 -7.60 -5.37
C SER A 547 0.15 -8.27 -4.37
N PHE A 548 0.32 -7.63 -3.22
CA PHE A 548 1.12 -8.17 -2.13
C PHE A 548 0.26 -8.30 -0.86
N ASN A 549 0.57 -9.28 -0.03
CA ASN A 549 0.05 -9.37 1.33
C ASN A 549 1.23 -9.60 2.27
N LEU A 550 1.61 -8.53 2.96
CA LEU A 550 2.84 -8.48 3.76
C LEU A 550 2.51 -8.04 5.18
N LYS A 551 2.99 -8.79 6.17
CA LYS A 551 3.07 -8.32 7.56
C LYS A 551 4.45 -7.75 7.80
N ASN A 552 4.55 -6.45 7.96
CA ASN A 552 5.81 -5.73 7.94
C ASN A 552 6.12 -5.09 9.29
N GLN A 553 7.39 -5.05 9.63
CA GLN A 553 7.96 -4.08 10.55
C GLN A 553 8.44 -2.89 9.74
N ILE A 554 7.94 -1.71 10.07
CA ILE A 554 8.44 -0.46 9.50
C ILE A 554 9.30 0.28 10.50
N GLN A 555 10.33 0.94 9.99
CA GLN A 555 11.16 1.87 10.74
C GLN A 555 11.45 3.07 9.85
N PHE A 556 11.11 4.26 10.33
CA PHE A 556 11.44 5.53 9.69
C PHE A 556 12.43 6.28 10.56
N ALA A 557 13.57 6.66 10.00
CA ALA A 557 14.58 7.52 10.63
C ALA A 557 15.43 8.16 9.53
N ASP A 558 15.88 9.41 9.74
CA ASP A 558 16.78 10.11 8.80
C ASP A 558 16.27 10.07 7.33
N ASN A 559 14.99 10.39 7.13
CA ASN A 559 14.32 10.33 5.81
C ASN A 559 14.36 8.96 5.12
N THR A 560 14.64 7.89 5.87
CA THR A 560 14.76 6.53 5.37
C THR A 560 13.68 5.65 5.98
N LEU A 561 12.78 5.15 5.13
CA LEU A 561 11.79 4.15 5.47
C LEU A 561 12.33 2.75 5.17
N THR A 562 12.55 1.96 6.21
CA THR A 562 12.95 0.56 6.12
C THR A 562 11.74 -0.34 6.35
N LEU A 563 11.48 -1.24 5.41
CA LEU A 563 10.44 -2.26 5.46
C LEU A 563 11.09 -3.64 5.63
N SER A 564 10.82 -4.28 6.76
CA SER A 564 11.25 -5.65 7.04
C SER A 564 10.04 -6.57 7.17
N ILE A 565 10.11 -7.80 6.67
CA ILE A 565 9.04 -8.79 6.85
C ILE A 565 9.55 -9.93 7.75
N PRO A 566 9.15 -9.98 9.04
CA PRO A 566 9.59 -11.04 9.95
C PRO A 566 9.03 -12.42 9.58
N GLU A 567 7.84 -12.44 8.94
CA GLU A 567 7.19 -13.64 8.44
C GLU A 567 7.18 -13.66 6.89
N PRO A 568 7.14 -14.84 6.26
CA PRO A 568 6.93 -14.93 4.81
C PRO A 568 5.59 -14.30 4.41
N GLY A 569 5.62 -13.37 3.46
CA GLY A 569 4.42 -12.82 2.83
C GLY A 569 4.01 -13.59 1.58
N THR A 570 2.95 -13.16 0.91
CA THR A 570 2.55 -13.67 -0.40
C THR A 570 2.42 -12.55 -1.42
N ALA A 571 2.58 -12.89 -2.69
CA ALA A 571 2.28 -12.01 -3.81
C ALA A 571 1.61 -12.78 -4.94
N ASP A 572 0.76 -12.05 -5.65
CA ASP A 572 0.12 -12.50 -6.88
C ASP A 572 0.56 -11.56 -8.00
N LEU A 573 1.06 -12.14 -9.08
CA LEU A 573 1.43 -11.41 -10.29
C LEU A 573 0.56 -11.90 -11.43
N GLY A 574 -0.21 -11.01 -12.06
CA GLY A 574 -0.96 -11.30 -13.27
C GLY A 574 -0.10 -11.46 -14.52
N ALA A 575 -0.69 -11.14 -15.67
CA ALA A 575 0.04 -11.16 -16.94
C ALA A 575 1.12 -10.07 -16.97
N PHE A 576 2.30 -10.39 -17.47
CA PHE A 576 3.36 -9.42 -17.71
C PHE A 576 3.89 -9.53 -19.13
N THR A 577 4.42 -8.42 -19.64
CA THR A 577 5.08 -8.33 -20.94
C THR A 577 6.47 -7.76 -20.75
N LEU A 578 7.49 -8.37 -21.34
CA LEU A 578 8.87 -7.90 -21.31
C LEU A 578 9.22 -7.16 -22.62
N ALA A 579 10.22 -6.27 -22.59
CA ALA A 579 10.67 -5.45 -23.72
C ALA A 579 11.06 -6.27 -24.97
N ALA A 580 11.40 -7.55 -24.81
CA ALA A 580 11.66 -8.51 -25.89
C ALA A 580 10.38 -9.04 -26.59
N GLY A 581 9.21 -8.50 -26.28
CA GLY A 581 7.93 -9.00 -26.77
C GLY A 581 7.61 -10.39 -26.21
N VAL A 582 7.87 -10.64 -24.93
CA VAL A 582 7.56 -11.92 -24.27
C VAL A 582 6.42 -11.68 -23.27
N GLU A 583 5.34 -12.46 -23.35
CA GLU A 583 4.16 -12.32 -22.49
C GLU A 583 3.91 -13.58 -21.66
N SER A 584 3.44 -13.41 -20.42
CA SER A 584 2.94 -14.51 -19.56
C SER A 584 1.42 -14.69 -19.67
N ARG A 585 0.94 -15.95 -19.68
CA ARG A 585 -0.51 -16.25 -19.81
C ARG A 585 -1.28 -16.43 -18.51
N LYS A 586 -0.58 -16.76 -17.41
CA LYS A 586 -1.21 -17.17 -16.15
C LYS A 586 -0.75 -16.26 -15.02
N ALA A 587 -1.66 -15.99 -14.10
CA ALA A 587 -1.30 -15.40 -12.82
C ALA A 587 -0.39 -16.37 -12.04
N VAL A 588 0.55 -15.81 -11.30
CA VAL A 588 1.54 -16.53 -10.52
C VAL A 588 1.42 -16.11 -9.07
N HIS A 589 1.08 -17.06 -8.22
CA HIS A 589 1.06 -16.90 -6.77
C HIS A 589 2.39 -17.40 -6.20
N PHE A 590 3.03 -16.59 -5.35
CA PHE A 590 4.31 -16.97 -4.76
C PHE A 590 4.54 -16.39 -3.37
N ALA A 591 5.25 -17.16 -2.55
CA ALA A 591 5.70 -16.71 -1.24
C ALA A 591 6.88 -15.73 -1.38
N LEU A 592 6.91 -14.73 -0.51
CA LEU A 592 7.93 -13.69 -0.41
C LEU A 592 8.67 -13.79 0.92
N ARG A 593 9.99 -13.67 0.89
CA ARG A 593 10.86 -13.65 2.08
C ARG A 593 11.93 -12.57 1.91
N PRO A 594 12.41 -11.96 3.01
CA PRO A 594 13.53 -11.04 2.93
C PRO A 594 14.80 -11.85 2.63
N ALA A 595 15.79 -11.19 2.02
CA ALA A 595 17.11 -11.79 1.88
C ALA A 595 17.86 -11.80 3.23
N LYS A 596 18.75 -12.76 3.43
CA LYS A 596 19.32 -13.12 4.74
C LYS A 596 20.00 -11.96 5.50
N ASP A 597 20.52 -10.98 4.76
CA ASP A 597 21.34 -9.87 5.31
C ASP A 597 20.82 -8.48 4.89
N ARG A 598 19.54 -8.36 4.50
CA ARG A 598 18.96 -7.07 4.09
C ARG A 598 17.44 -7.03 4.30
N PRO A 599 16.87 -5.85 4.63
CA PRO A 599 15.43 -5.66 4.67
C PRO A 599 14.80 -5.88 3.28
N LEU A 600 13.47 -6.01 3.25
CA LEU A 600 12.72 -6.24 2.01
C LEU A 600 12.85 -5.03 1.06
N LEU A 601 12.68 -3.84 1.63
CA LEU A 601 12.73 -2.56 0.95
C LEU A 601 13.34 -1.50 1.88
N VAL A 602 14.22 -0.65 1.35
CA VAL A 602 14.67 0.58 1.99
C VAL A 602 14.37 1.72 1.03
N ALA A 603 13.46 2.60 1.40
CA ALA A 603 13.12 3.78 0.65
C ALA A 603 13.76 5.02 1.29
N ARG A 604 14.61 5.73 0.56
CA ARG A 604 15.10 7.05 0.96
C ARG A 604 14.27 8.12 0.26
N LEU A 605 13.61 8.96 1.04
CA LEU A 605 12.68 9.98 0.59
C LEU A 605 13.39 11.34 0.56
N ASP A 606 13.62 11.88 -0.63
CA ASP A 606 14.19 13.21 -0.83
C ASP A 606 13.21 14.04 -1.69
N PRO A 607 13.02 15.34 -1.39
CA PRO A 607 12.25 16.24 -2.25
C PRO A 607 12.69 16.25 -3.73
N ALA A 608 13.98 16.01 -4.02
CA ALA A 608 14.56 15.92 -5.35
C ALA A 608 14.34 14.56 -6.04
N GLY A 609 13.95 13.51 -5.30
CA GLY A 609 13.59 12.21 -5.85
C GLY A 609 13.76 11.04 -4.89
N THR A 610 12.96 10.00 -5.07
CA THR A 610 13.01 8.79 -4.25
C THR A 610 14.09 7.82 -4.73
N SER A 611 14.75 7.13 -3.79
CA SER A 611 15.56 5.94 -4.08
C SER A 611 15.09 4.73 -3.28
N LEU A 612 15.13 3.55 -3.90
CA LEU A 612 14.62 2.29 -3.37
C LEU A 612 15.69 1.22 -3.50
N ASP A 613 16.14 0.64 -2.38
CA ASP A 613 16.93 -0.58 -2.35
C ASP A 613 16.03 -1.75 -1.97
N TYR A 614 16.07 -2.86 -2.72
CA TYR A 614 15.24 -4.03 -2.43
C TYR A 614 16.00 -5.36 -2.48
N GLY A 615 15.51 -6.29 -1.67
CA GLY A 615 16.13 -7.60 -1.46
C GLY A 615 15.09 -8.67 -1.19
N ILE A 616 14.58 -9.28 -2.27
CA ILE A 616 13.43 -10.18 -2.23
C ILE A 616 13.88 -11.60 -2.55
N ARG A 617 13.41 -12.59 -1.80
CA ARG A 617 13.46 -14.00 -2.19
C ARG A 617 12.06 -14.53 -2.40
N THR A 618 11.87 -15.32 -3.45
CA THR A 618 10.60 -15.95 -3.76
C THR A 618 10.66 -17.46 -3.51
N GLY A 619 9.49 -18.06 -3.26
CA GLY A 619 9.30 -19.49 -3.46
C GLY A 619 9.43 -19.90 -4.93
N PRO A 620 9.15 -21.18 -5.25
CA PRO A 620 9.12 -21.65 -6.64
C PRO A 620 8.12 -20.85 -7.49
N LEU A 621 8.51 -20.54 -8.71
CA LEU A 621 7.70 -19.80 -9.68
C LEU A 621 7.41 -20.68 -10.89
N THR A 622 6.24 -20.55 -11.50
CA THR A 622 5.91 -21.27 -12.75
C THR A 622 5.23 -20.31 -13.70
N PHE A 623 5.81 -20.15 -14.88
CA PHE A 623 5.36 -19.27 -15.94
C PHE A 623 5.17 -20.07 -17.23
N ALA A 624 4.16 -19.69 -18.02
CA ALA A 624 4.08 -20.08 -19.42
C ALA A 624 4.29 -18.81 -20.25
N LEU A 625 5.45 -18.73 -20.90
CA LEU A 625 5.86 -17.57 -21.70
C LEU A 625 5.55 -17.79 -23.17
N ARG A 626 5.24 -16.72 -23.90
CA ARG A 626 5.11 -16.75 -25.36
C ARG A 626 5.71 -15.48 -25.95
N GLN A 627 6.33 -15.61 -27.12
CA GLN A 627 6.78 -14.46 -27.90
C GLN A 627 5.62 -13.83 -28.70
N ILE A 628 5.54 -12.50 -28.70
CA ILE A 628 4.51 -11.67 -29.35
C ILE A 628 4.76 -11.55 -30.87
N ALA A 629 5.90 -12.06 -31.38
CA ALA A 629 6.18 -12.09 -32.81
C ALA A 629 5.05 -12.80 -33.57
N LYS A 630 4.57 -12.19 -34.66
CA LYS A 630 3.32 -12.53 -35.39
C LYS A 630 3.17 -14.01 -35.82
N ASN A 631 4.24 -14.82 -35.79
CA ASN A 631 4.25 -16.19 -36.30
C ASN A 631 4.77 -17.26 -35.32
N GLU A 632 5.25 -16.93 -34.12
CA GLU A 632 5.65 -17.95 -33.13
C GLU A 632 4.54 -18.12 -32.07
N THR A 633 3.94 -19.32 -32.08
CA THR A 633 2.77 -19.67 -31.23
C THR A 633 3.13 -20.55 -30.05
N GLU A 634 4.37 -21.07 -30.02
CA GLU A 634 4.77 -22.10 -29.07
C GLU A 634 5.06 -21.51 -27.69
N PRO A 635 4.38 -21.98 -26.62
CA PRO A 635 4.70 -21.57 -25.27
C PRO A 635 6.02 -22.21 -24.80
N ILE A 636 6.81 -21.44 -24.06
CA ILE A 636 7.95 -21.94 -23.28
C ILE A 636 7.46 -22.07 -21.83
N ASP A 637 7.40 -23.30 -21.33
CA ASP A 637 7.05 -23.54 -19.94
C ASP A 637 8.31 -23.35 -19.09
N LEU A 638 8.30 -22.31 -18.25
CA LEU A 638 9.38 -22.00 -17.31
C LEU A 638 8.97 -22.34 -15.90
N ARG A 639 9.78 -23.12 -15.21
CA ARG A 639 9.66 -23.34 -13.76
C ARG A 639 10.95 -22.87 -13.12
N LEU A 640 10.85 -21.95 -12.18
CA LEU A 640 11.98 -21.46 -11.40
C LEU A 640 11.89 -22.06 -10.00
N GLY A 641 13.00 -22.52 -9.44
CA GLY A 641 13.10 -22.80 -8.02
C GLY A 641 13.07 -21.53 -7.17
N ALA A 642 13.55 -21.63 -5.93
CA ALA A 642 13.65 -20.46 -5.07
C ALA A 642 14.56 -19.41 -5.71
N SER A 643 14.02 -18.22 -5.97
CA SER A 643 14.70 -17.15 -6.71
C SER A 643 14.96 -15.94 -5.82
N GLY A 644 15.96 -15.14 -6.14
CA GLY A 644 16.32 -13.92 -5.44
C GLY A 644 16.34 -12.73 -6.39
N PHE A 645 15.67 -11.64 -6.03
CA PHE A 645 15.58 -10.41 -6.78
C PHE A 645 16.19 -9.30 -5.93
N TYR A 646 17.26 -8.71 -6.42
CA TYR A 646 18.04 -7.69 -5.74
C TYR A 646 18.17 -6.49 -6.65
N GLY A 647 18.08 -5.29 -6.11
CA GLY A 647 18.27 -4.11 -6.93
C GLY A 647 18.23 -2.81 -6.17
N HIS A 648 18.57 -1.78 -6.91
CA HIS A 648 18.47 -0.38 -6.57
C HIS A 648 17.66 0.29 -7.67
N TRP A 649 16.74 1.17 -7.29
CA TRP A 649 16.06 2.06 -8.20
C TRP A 649 16.19 3.49 -7.68
N SER A 650 16.52 4.44 -8.55
CA SER A 650 16.44 5.86 -8.23
C SER A 650 15.78 6.63 -9.35
N ALA A 651 15.18 7.77 -8.99
CA ALA A 651 14.61 8.68 -9.98
C ALA A 651 15.66 9.21 -10.99
N ALA A 652 16.94 9.27 -10.63
CA ALA A 652 18.00 9.77 -11.51
C ALA A 652 18.57 8.70 -12.44
N GLU A 653 18.74 7.47 -11.94
CA GLU A 653 19.53 6.42 -12.62
C GLU A 653 18.68 5.25 -13.14
N GLY A 654 17.39 5.18 -12.77
CA GLY A 654 16.51 4.08 -13.11
C GLY A 654 16.80 2.81 -12.29
N ALA A 655 16.38 1.65 -12.80
CA ALA A 655 16.55 0.36 -12.11
C ALA A 655 17.86 -0.34 -12.52
N ALA A 656 18.60 -0.83 -11.53
CA ALA A 656 19.73 -1.72 -11.72
C ALA A 656 19.73 -2.82 -10.65
N GLY A 657 20.20 -4.02 -10.99
CA GLY A 657 20.18 -5.10 -10.03
C GLY A 657 20.58 -6.46 -10.58
N GLU A 658 20.16 -7.49 -9.85
CA GLU A 658 20.50 -8.88 -10.11
C GLU A 658 19.31 -9.79 -9.78
N ILE A 659 19.00 -10.72 -10.67
CA ILE A 659 18.09 -11.83 -10.44
C ILE A 659 18.92 -13.11 -10.36
N ARG A 660 18.80 -13.82 -9.25
CA ARG A 660 19.37 -15.16 -9.05
C ARG A 660 18.26 -16.17 -9.14
N VAL A 661 18.43 -17.16 -9.99
CA VAL A 661 17.48 -18.25 -10.18
C VAL A 661 18.20 -19.56 -9.90
N ALA A 662 17.59 -20.40 -9.08
CA ALA A 662 18.02 -21.78 -8.88
C ALA A 662 17.05 -22.74 -9.55
N ASP A 663 17.56 -23.90 -9.97
CA ASP A 663 16.76 -25.01 -10.51
C ASP A 663 15.79 -24.59 -11.63
N LEU A 664 16.22 -23.70 -12.54
CA LEU A 664 15.39 -23.31 -13.68
C LEU A 664 15.18 -24.51 -14.60
N VAL A 665 13.91 -24.76 -14.92
CA VAL A 665 13.47 -25.69 -15.94
C VAL A 665 12.81 -24.89 -17.06
N ALA A 666 13.26 -25.07 -18.29
CA ALA A 666 12.66 -24.51 -19.48
C ALA A 666 12.31 -25.65 -20.45
N ASP A 667 11.03 -25.86 -20.70
CA ASP A 667 10.53 -26.92 -21.58
C ASP A 667 9.91 -26.32 -22.85
N LEU A 668 10.35 -26.81 -24.00
CA LEU A 668 9.84 -26.50 -25.34
C LEU A 668 9.30 -27.81 -25.94
N PRO A 669 8.06 -28.21 -25.58
CA PRO A 669 7.58 -29.56 -25.80
C PRO A 669 7.47 -29.96 -27.28
N ASN A 670 7.13 -29.05 -28.19
CA ASN A 670 7.00 -29.41 -29.62
C ASN A 670 8.36 -29.42 -30.34
N ARG A 671 9.39 -28.83 -29.74
CA ARG A 671 10.78 -28.92 -30.25
C ARG A 671 11.55 -30.07 -29.61
N GLY A 672 10.97 -30.74 -28.60
CA GLY A 672 11.62 -31.79 -27.83
C GLY A 672 12.88 -31.29 -27.10
N LEU A 673 12.92 -30.00 -26.74
CA LEU A 673 14.06 -29.37 -26.09
C LEU A 673 13.67 -29.06 -24.65
N ALA A 674 14.41 -29.60 -23.68
CA ALA A 674 14.24 -29.25 -22.28
C ALA A 674 15.58 -28.88 -21.66
N ILE A 675 15.60 -27.80 -20.90
CA ILE A 675 16.71 -27.40 -20.04
C ILE A 675 16.25 -27.62 -18.60
N GLU A 676 17.02 -28.32 -17.80
CA GLU A 676 16.68 -28.65 -16.41
C GLU A 676 17.81 -28.32 -15.46
N ASN A 677 17.47 -27.96 -14.21
CA ASN A 677 18.43 -27.65 -13.14
C ASN A 677 19.40 -26.52 -13.53
N LEU A 678 18.90 -25.49 -14.23
CA LEU A 678 19.70 -24.36 -14.64
C LEU A 678 19.82 -23.34 -13.51
N ASP A 679 21.02 -23.17 -12.97
CA ASP A 679 21.35 -22.08 -12.05
C ASP A 679 21.86 -20.86 -12.82
N GLY A 680 21.22 -19.71 -12.58
CA GLY A 680 21.43 -18.49 -13.37
C GLY A 680 21.52 -17.23 -12.53
N ARG A 681 22.35 -16.30 -12.99
CA ARG A 681 22.48 -14.93 -12.50
C ARG A 681 22.24 -13.97 -13.66
N LEU A 682 21.15 -13.22 -13.62
CA LEU A 682 20.83 -12.14 -14.55
C LEU A 682 21.12 -10.79 -13.89
N ALA A 683 22.23 -10.15 -14.24
CA ALA A 683 22.48 -8.76 -13.88
C ALA A 683 21.83 -7.83 -14.92
N TYR A 684 21.20 -6.75 -14.49
CA TYR A 684 20.60 -5.75 -15.37
C TYR A 684 20.96 -4.34 -14.90
N GLY A 685 21.09 -3.41 -15.85
CA GLY A 685 21.34 -1.99 -15.57
C GLY A 685 20.72 -1.13 -16.66
N GLY A 686 19.75 -0.29 -16.28
CA GLY A 686 18.98 0.48 -17.26
C GLY A 686 18.05 -0.39 -18.13
N ALA A 687 17.52 0.19 -19.20
CA ALA A 687 16.46 -0.43 -20.02
C ALA A 687 16.96 -1.49 -21.02
N ASP A 688 18.19 -1.33 -21.53
CA ASP A 688 18.66 -2.03 -22.74
C ASP A 688 19.85 -2.97 -22.49
N GLU A 689 20.33 -3.09 -21.25
CA GLU A 689 21.47 -3.93 -20.93
C GLU A 689 21.14 -4.97 -19.85
N ALA A 690 21.29 -6.23 -20.21
CA ALA A 690 21.24 -7.32 -19.25
C ALA A 690 22.31 -8.36 -19.58
N LYS A 691 22.92 -8.94 -18.55
CA LYS A 691 23.91 -10.01 -18.66
C LYS A 691 23.45 -11.20 -17.84
N LEU A 692 23.10 -12.27 -18.54
CA LEU A 692 22.84 -13.59 -17.98
C LEU A 692 24.15 -14.39 -17.91
N THR A 693 24.42 -14.97 -16.76
CA THR A 693 25.47 -15.99 -16.56
C THR A 693 24.78 -17.23 -16.01
N ALA A 694 25.00 -18.38 -16.64
CA ALA A 694 24.44 -19.67 -16.27
C ALA A 694 25.59 -20.65 -16.00
N THR A 695 25.60 -21.29 -14.84
CA THR A 695 26.79 -22.04 -14.36
C THR A 695 26.59 -23.54 -14.30
N ALA A 696 25.35 -24.02 -14.28
CA ALA A 696 25.06 -25.45 -14.30
C ALA A 696 23.64 -25.62 -14.82
N GLY A 697 23.46 -26.35 -15.92
CA GLY A 697 22.17 -26.77 -16.44
C GLY A 697 22.31 -28.10 -17.15
N ARG A 698 21.20 -28.76 -17.44
CA ARG A 698 21.18 -30.01 -18.21
C ARG A 698 20.30 -29.84 -19.42
N LEU A 699 20.87 -30.05 -20.59
CA LEU A 699 20.18 -30.01 -21.86
C LEU A 699 19.74 -31.42 -22.26
N ARG A 700 18.45 -31.57 -22.53
CA ARG A 700 17.86 -32.77 -23.12
C ARG A 700 17.31 -32.43 -24.50
N LEU A 701 17.75 -33.19 -25.50
CA LEU A 701 17.35 -33.06 -26.90
C LEU A 701 16.59 -34.30 -27.36
N GLY A 702 15.36 -34.10 -27.82
CA GLY A 702 14.43 -35.13 -28.31
C GLY A 702 13.59 -35.76 -27.20
N ALA A 703 12.29 -35.43 -27.15
CA ALA A 703 11.34 -36.07 -26.23
C ALA A 703 11.16 -37.57 -26.53
N ASP A 704 11.19 -37.95 -27.81
CA ASP A 704 10.87 -39.31 -28.28
C ASP A 704 12.04 -40.03 -28.99
N ARG A 705 13.12 -39.30 -29.31
CA ARG A 705 14.29 -39.84 -30.01
C ARG A 705 15.56 -39.39 -29.30
N LYS A 706 16.19 -40.32 -28.57
CA LYS A 706 17.47 -40.13 -27.87
C LYS A 706 18.60 -39.98 -28.88
N TRP A 707 18.72 -38.83 -29.54
CA TRP A 707 19.78 -38.56 -30.53
C TRP A 707 21.12 -38.19 -29.91
N LEU A 708 21.09 -37.59 -28.71
CA LEU A 708 22.26 -37.24 -27.92
C LEU A 708 22.04 -37.69 -26.47
N PRO A 709 23.12 -38.02 -25.73
CA PRO A 709 23.04 -38.19 -24.29
C PRO A 709 22.63 -36.87 -23.61
N GLU A 710 22.27 -36.95 -22.34
CA GLU A 710 22.06 -35.78 -21.49
C GLU A 710 23.36 -34.96 -21.39
N MET A 711 23.29 -33.67 -21.72
CA MET A 711 24.45 -32.80 -21.77
C MET A 711 24.41 -31.80 -20.61
N ALA A 712 25.43 -31.79 -19.77
CA ALA A 712 25.65 -30.70 -18.81
C ALA A 712 26.09 -29.45 -19.57
N MET A 713 25.44 -28.31 -19.32
CA MET A 713 25.68 -27.05 -20.02
C MET A 713 25.98 -25.91 -19.05
N GLU A 714 26.80 -24.98 -19.50
CA GLU A 714 27.11 -23.71 -18.84
C GLU A 714 27.32 -22.63 -19.91
N GLY A 715 27.25 -21.35 -19.53
CA GLY A 715 27.50 -20.29 -20.49
C GLY A 715 27.07 -18.90 -20.03
N THR A 716 27.17 -17.96 -20.96
CA THR A 716 26.80 -16.57 -20.76
C THR A 716 25.95 -16.09 -21.93
N ALA A 717 25.03 -15.19 -21.65
CA ALA A 717 24.26 -14.47 -22.65
C ALA A 717 24.18 -12.99 -22.26
N GLN A 718 24.43 -12.09 -23.20
CA GLN A 718 24.33 -10.65 -22.99
C GLN A 718 23.28 -10.08 -23.93
N LEU A 719 22.26 -9.47 -23.36
CA LEU A 719 21.27 -8.69 -24.08
C LEU A 719 21.78 -7.26 -24.23
N ARG A 720 21.82 -6.78 -25.47
CA ARG A 720 22.04 -5.37 -25.83
C ARG A 720 20.90 -4.92 -26.72
N ARG A 721 20.01 -4.07 -26.19
CA ARG A 721 18.74 -3.67 -26.79
C ARG A 721 17.86 -4.88 -27.11
N ASN A 722 17.98 -5.39 -28.33
CA ASN A 722 17.14 -6.46 -28.87
C ASN A 722 17.96 -7.63 -29.43
N THR A 723 19.26 -7.62 -29.16
CA THR A 723 20.21 -8.62 -29.62
C THR A 723 20.80 -9.35 -28.43
N VAL A 724 20.77 -10.68 -28.47
CA VAL A 724 21.36 -11.57 -27.46
C VAL A 724 22.62 -12.18 -28.04
N ASP A 725 23.78 -11.74 -27.55
CA ASP A 725 25.05 -12.41 -27.77
C ASP A 725 25.20 -13.54 -26.76
N PHE A 726 25.51 -14.76 -27.18
CA PHE A 726 25.64 -15.90 -26.26
C PHE A 726 26.85 -16.77 -26.57
N ALA A 727 27.39 -17.38 -25.52
CA ALA A 727 28.42 -18.39 -25.57
C ALA A 727 28.07 -19.49 -24.56
N LEU A 728 27.91 -20.72 -25.04
CA LEU A 728 27.49 -21.89 -24.29
C LEU A 728 28.52 -23.00 -24.49
N SER A 729 28.87 -23.71 -23.43
CA SER A 729 29.56 -24.99 -23.52
C SER A 729 28.62 -26.09 -23.04
N ALA A 730 28.68 -27.25 -23.67
CA ALA A 730 27.92 -28.42 -23.27
C ALA A 730 28.82 -29.66 -23.31
N HIS A 731 28.72 -30.54 -22.32
CA HIS A 731 29.47 -31.77 -22.27
C HIS A 731 28.63 -32.94 -21.77
N ASP A 732 28.93 -34.15 -22.25
CA ASP A 732 28.29 -35.35 -21.73
C ASP A 732 28.86 -35.72 -20.34
N LYS A 733 28.24 -36.67 -19.64
CA LYS A 733 28.67 -37.10 -18.31
C LYS A 733 30.16 -37.54 -18.26
N SER A 734 30.68 -38.10 -19.35
CA SER A 734 32.08 -38.54 -19.43
C SER A 734 33.07 -37.46 -19.87
N LYS A 735 32.58 -36.26 -20.23
CA LYS A 735 33.36 -35.14 -20.82
C LYS A 735 34.12 -35.52 -22.10
N VAL A 736 33.67 -36.57 -22.80
CA VAL A 736 34.27 -36.98 -24.07
C VAL A 736 33.65 -36.20 -25.23
N ILE A 737 32.33 -35.98 -25.20
CA ILE A 737 31.70 -34.99 -26.07
C ILE A 737 31.76 -33.66 -25.34
N GLN A 738 32.42 -32.68 -25.96
CA GLN A 738 32.38 -31.30 -25.55
C GLN A 738 32.04 -30.45 -26.75
N LEU A 739 31.02 -29.61 -26.61
CA LEU A 739 30.50 -28.73 -27.63
C LEU A 739 30.61 -27.30 -27.14
N ALA A 740 31.17 -26.42 -27.96
CA ALA A 740 31.10 -24.98 -27.77
C ALA A 740 30.14 -24.40 -28.82
N PHE A 741 29.21 -23.58 -28.35
CA PHE A 741 28.26 -22.85 -29.17
C PHE A 741 28.43 -21.37 -28.90
N SER A 742 28.59 -20.56 -29.93
CA SER A 742 28.60 -19.10 -29.81
C SER A 742 27.71 -18.49 -30.87
N GLY A 743 27.04 -17.39 -30.59
CA GLY A 743 26.14 -16.80 -31.56
C GLY A 743 25.45 -15.53 -31.11
N ILE A 744 24.62 -15.02 -32.01
CA ILE A 744 23.88 -13.78 -31.87
C ILE A 744 22.43 -14.03 -32.28
N HIS A 745 21.48 -13.59 -31.47
CA HIS A 745 20.04 -13.70 -31.75
C HIS A 745 19.34 -12.34 -31.70
N ASP A 746 18.59 -12.00 -32.75
CA ASP A 746 17.75 -10.81 -32.85
C ASP A 746 16.30 -11.16 -32.47
N LEU A 747 15.88 -10.68 -31.29
CA LEU A 747 14.61 -11.01 -30.66
C LEU A 747 13.38 -10.46 -31.41
N ALA A 748 13.52 -9.38 -32.18
CA ALA A 748 12.37 -8.75 -32.86
C ALA A 748 12.03 -9.47 -34.16
N ASN A 749 13.06 -9.98 -34.82
CA ASN A 749 12.93 -10.65 -36.11
C ASN A 749 12.97 -12.17 -36.01
N GLY A 750 13.14 -12.73 -34.79
CA GLY A 750 13.19 -14.17 -34.56
C GLY A 750 14.27 -14.87 -35.38
N ARG A 751 15.41 -14.19 -35.60
CA ARG A 751 16.53 -14.67 -36.42
C ARG A 751 17.83 -14.69 -35.64
N GLY A 752 18.72 -15.62 -35.94
CA GLY A 752 20.04 -15.63 -35.34
C GLY A 752 21.04 -16.43 -36.17
N ALA A 753 22.29 -16.29 -35.80
CA ALA A 753 23.40 -17.02 -36.38
C ALA A 753 24.43 -17.35 -35.31
N GLY A 754 25.14 -18.45 -35.49
CA GLY A 754 26.14 -18.91 -34.55
C GLY A 754 27.09 -19.92 -35.15
N ARG A 755 28.01 -20.39 -34.32
CA ARG A 755 29.00 -21.40 -34.66
C ARG A 755 28.97 -22.48 -33.59
N ILE A 756 28.98 -23.73 -34.04
CA ILE A 756 29.17 -24.91 -33.20
C ILE A 756 30.57 -25.46 -33.45
N GLU A 757 31.26 -25.84 -32.39
CA GLU A 757 32.54 -26.54 -32.43
C GLU A 757 32.51 -27.71 -31.46
N MET A 758 32.83 -28.91 -31.93
CA MET A 758 33.00 -30.08 -31.09
C MET A 758 34.48 -30.32 -30.83
N THR A 759 34.87 -30.61 -29.59
CA THR A 759 36.22 -31.12 -29.32
C THR A 759 36.42 -32.46 -30.05
N PRO A 760 37.58 -32.74 -30.67
CA PRO A 760 37.81 -33.99 -31.39
C PRO A 760 37.45 -35.22 -30.55
N VAL A 761 36.47 -35.99 -31.00
CA VAL A 761 36.03 -37.23 -30.34
C VAL A 761 36.88 -38.38 -30.87
N ARG A 762 37.62 -39.04 -29.98
CA ARG A 762 38.44 -40.21 -30.31
C ARG A 762 37.75 -41.48 -29.86
N PHE A 763 37.42 -42.35 -30.81
CA PHE A 763 36.93 -43.69 -30.56
C PHE A 763 38.12 -44.65 -30.39
N LEU A 764 38.06 -45.48 -29.35
CA LEU A 764 39.11 -46.44 -28.98
C LEU A 764 38.48 -47.84 -28.83
N PRO A 765 39.26 -48.91 -29.05
CA PRO A 765 38.76 -50.26 -28.83
C PRO A 765 38.24 -50.46 -27.40
N GLY A 766 37.03 -51.02 -27.26
CA GLY A 766 36.35 -51.18 -25.97
C GLY A 766 36.06 -49.89 -25.18
N GLY A 767 36.35 -48.71 -25.75
CA GLY A 767 36.08 -47.40 -25.17
C GLY A 767 34.75 -46.82 -25.66
N LEU A 768 34.62 -45.48 -25.65
CA LEU A 768 33.47 -44.79 -26.23
C LEU A 768 33.23 -45.28 -27.68
N GLN A 769 32.00 -45.63 -28.01
CA GLN A 769 31.59 -46.06 -29.34
C GLN A 769 30.51 -45.13 -29.93
N PRO A 770 30.37 -45.05 -31.27
CA PRO A 770 29.29 -44.27 -31.90
C PRO A 770 27.89 -44.62 -31.41
N ARG A 771 27.67 -45.89 -31.03
CA ARG A 771 26.41 -46.37 -30.43
C ARG A 771 26.05 -45.71 -29.09
N ASP A 772 27.05 -45.26 -28.34
CA ASP A 772 26.87 -44.59 -27.05
C ASP A 772 26.47 -43.11 -27.26
N LEU A 773 26.83 -42.54 -28.40
CA LEU A 773 26.53 -41.16 -28.77
C LEU A 773 25.20 -41.01 -29.47
N VAL A 774 24.93 -41.92 -30.40
CA VAL A 774 23.68 -41.98 -31.16
C VAL A 774 23.11 -43.39 -30.99
N PRO A 775 22.29 -43.63 -29.95
CA PRO A 775 21.67 -44.93 -29.69
C PRO A 775 20.99 -45.58 -30.91
N GLY A 776 20.46 -44.77 -31.83
CA GLY A 776 19.89 -45.25 -33.10
C GLY A 776 20.88 -45.93 -34.07
N LEU A 777 22.19 -45.72 -33.90
CA LEU A 777 23.24 -46.42 -34.66
C LEU A 777 23.58 -47.79 -34.05
N GLY A 778 23.19 -48.04 -32.79
CA GLY A 778 23.77 -49.11 -31.96
C GLY A 778 23.43 -50.55 -32.32
N ALA A 779 22.51 -50.79 -33.25
CA ALA A 779 22.16 -52.13 -33.71
C ALA A 779 22.99 -52.61 -34.92
N LYS A 780 23.84 -51.77 -35.51
CA LYS A 780 24.53 -52.07 -36.80
C LYS A 780 26.06 -51.99 -36.76
N ILE A 781 26.65 -51.40 -35.72
CA ILE A 781 28.10 -51.19 -35.59
C ILE A 781 28.60 -51.92 -34.35
N ASP A 782 29.54 -52.84 -34.53
CA ASP A 782 30.12 -53.63 -33.44
C ASP A 782 31.17 -52.81 -32.67
N GLU A 783 32.08 -52.18 -33.42
CA GLU A 783 33.17 -51.36 -32.91
C GLU A 783 33.55 -50.27 -33.92
N ALA A 784 33.97 -49.11 -33.43
CA ALA A 784 34.61 -48.08 -34.22
C ALA A 784 35.85 -47.52 -33.52
N THR A 785 36.85 -47.11 -34.32
CA THR A 785 38.06 -46.42 -33.86
C THR A 785 38.33 -45.20 -34.74
N GLY A 786 39.20 -44.29 -34.28
CA GLY A 786 39.60 -43.11 -35.04
C GLY A 786 39.11 -41.81 -34.41
N THR A 787 39.25 -40.70 -35.12
CA THR A 787 38.89 -39.37 -34.61
C THR A 787 37.86 -38.70 -35.51
N VAL A 788 36.81 -38.15 -34.90
CA VAL A 788 35.77 -37.36 -35.56
C VAL A 788 35.76 -35.95 -34.98
N LEU A 789 35.79 -34.96 -35.85
CA LEU A 789 35.64 -33.54 -35.50
C LEU A 789 34.45 -32.98 -36.29
N VAL A 790 33.65 -32.12 -35.65
CA VAL A 790 32.55 -31.41 -36.30
C VAL A 790 32.61 -29.94 -35.88
N ALA A 791 32.62 -29.04 -36.85
CA ALA A 791 32.52 -27.60 -36.59
C ALA A 791 31.80 -26.90 -37.74
N GLY A 792 31.12 -25.79 -37.48
CA GLY A 792 30.53 -25.01 -38.56
C GLY A 792 29.50 -24.00 -38.13
N ALA A 793 28.86 -23.38 -39.12
CA ALA A 793 27.90 -22.32 -38.91
C ALA A 793 26.48 -22.86 -38.76
N LEU A 794 25.72 -22.23 -37.87
CA LEU A 794 24.29 -22.42 -37.68
C LEU A 794 23.60 -21.08 -37.94
N ALA A 795 22.44 -21.09 -38.59
CA ALA A 795 21.57 -19.94 -38.72
C ALA A 795 20.13 -20.39 -38.50
N TRP A 796 19.31 -19.54 -37.88
CA TRP A 796 17.91 -19.86 -37.66
C TRP A 796 17.02 -18.66 -37.92
N LYS A 797 15.79 -18.92 -38.38
CA LYS A 797 14.77 -17.90 -38.62
C LYS A 797 13.39 -18.51 -38.45
N ASN A 798 12.55 -17.91 -37.59
CA ASN A 798 11.18 -18.35 -37.34
C ASN A 798 11.08 -19.86 -37.01
N GLY A 799 11.96 -20.36 -36.14
CA GLY A 799 12.04 -21.77 -35.76
C GLY A 799 12.70 -22.72 -36.79
N ALA A 800 12.94 -22.29 -38.04
CA ALA A 800 13.69 -23.10 -39.01
C ALA A 800 15.20 -23.00 -38.75
N LEU A 801 15.89 -24.14 -38.70
CA LEU A 801 17.34 -24.25 -38.55
C LEU A 801 18.01 -24.52 -39.92
N PHE A 802 19.06 -23.77 -40.21
CA PHE A 802 19.96 -23.95 -41.34
C PHE A 802 21.36 -24.19 -40.77
N SER A 803 22.07 -25.19 -41.30
CA SER A 803 23.39 -25.55 -40.78
C SER A 803 24.35 -25.80 -41.92
N ASN A 804 25.59 -25.33 -41.80
CA ASN A 804 26.68 -25.68 -42.70
C ASN A 804 27.86 -26.16 -41.85
N LEU A 805 27.97 -27.48 -41.67
CA LEU A 805 28.93 -28.11 -40.77
C LEU A 805 29.98 -28.88 -41.54
N ASP A 806 31.24 -28.71 -41.17
CA ASP A 806 32.36 -29.51 -41.67
C ASP A 806 32.66 -30.63 -40.68
N MET A 807 32.52 -31.86 -41.16
CA MET A 807 32.88 -33.08 -40.45
C MET A 807 34.23 -33.58 -40.97
N GLN A 808 35.21 -33.70 -40.09
CA GLN A 808 36.50 -34.31 -40.43
C GLN A 808 36.55 -35.72 -39.83
N LEU A 809 36.92 -36.67 -40.68
CA LEU A 809 37.14 -38.06 -40.34
C LEU A 809 38.64 -38.33 -40.48
N LYS A 810 39.27 -38.76 -39.39
CA LYS A 810 40.70 -39.13 -39.37
C LYS A 810 40.86 -40.55 -38.88
N ASP A 811 41.35 -41.41 -39.76
CA ASP A 811 41.60 -42.83 -39.53
C ASP A 811 40.41 -43.57 -38.90
N VAL A 812 39.20 -43.20 -39.30
CA VAL A 812 37.98 -43.81 -38.77
C VAL A 812 37.87 -45.24 -39.29
N SER A 813 37.76 -46.22 -38.41
CA SER A 813 37.53 -47.61 -38.80
C SER A 813 36.25 -48.09 -38.15
N VAL A 814 35.42 -48.82 -38.89
CA VAL A 814 34.11 -49.28 -38.48
C VAL A 814 34.00 -50.76 -38.80
N SER A 815 33.62 -51.56 -37.81
CA SER A 815 33.36 -52.99 -37.97
C SER A 815 31.87 -53.29 -37.78
N THR A 816 31.34 -54.12 -38.66
CA THR A 816 29.99 -54.69 -38.60
C THR A 816 30.10 -56.20 -38.83
N PRO A 817 29.07 -57.01 -38.54
CA PRO A 817 29.17 -58.46 -38.67
C PRO A 817 29.54 -58.97 -40.08
N ASP A 818 29.16 -58.23 -41.13
CA ASP A 818 29.34 -58.62 -42.53
C ASP A 818 30.35 -57.76 -43.31
N MET A 819 30.88 -56.70 -42.68
CA MET A 819 31.75 -55.72 -43.35
C MET A 819 32.67 -55.00 -42.36
N ALA A 820 33.95 -54.87 -42.72
CA ALA A 820 34.89 -54.00 -42.04
C ALA A 820 35.41 -52.89 -42.96
N LEU A 821 35.36 -51.65 -42.51
CA LEU A 821 35.93 -50.48 -43.17
C LEU A 821 37.08 -49.96 -42.31
N THR A 822 38.27 -49.81 -42.89
CA THR A 822 39.45 -49.35 -42.13
C THR A 822 40.07 -48.09 -42.74
N ARG A 823 40.59 -47.22 -41.86
CA ARG A 823 41.28 -45.96 -42.21
C ARG A 823 40.47 -45.04 -43.15
N ILE A 824 39.21 -44.81 -42.80
CA ILE A 824 38.34 -43.83 -43.46
C ILE A 824 38.86 -42.42 -43.14
N ASN A 825 39.13 -41.64 -44.18
CA ASN A 825 39.64 -40.29 -44.10
C ASN A 825 38.84 -39.39 -45.04
N GLY A 826 38.43 -38.21 -44.58
CA GLY A 826 37.68 -37.27 -45.40
C GLY A 826 37.23 -36.01 -44.67
N ALA A 827 36.93 -34.99 -45.45
CA ALA A 827 36.26 -33.77 -44.99
C ALA A 827 34.89 -33.70 -45.68
N VAL A 828 33.82 -33.81 -44.89
CA VAL A 828 32.44 -33.88 -45.36
C VAL A 828 31.68 -32.65 -44.91
N THR A 829 31.17 -31.87 -45.87
CA THR A 829 30.32 -30.72 -45.57
C THR A 829 28.85 -31.15 -45.51
N LEU A 830 28.22 -30.93 -44.37
CA LEU A 830 26.80 -31.11 -44.10
C LEU A 830 26.09 -29.78 -44.35
N ALA A 831 25.41 -29.66 -45.49
CA ALA A 831 24.66 -28.46 -45.89
C ALA A 831 23.32 -28.30 -45.14
N ASN A 832 22.87 -29.34 -44.43
CA ASN A 832 21.76 -29.27 -43.48
C ASN A 832 21.82 -30.43 -42.47
N LEU A 833 21.25 -30.26 -41.27
CA LEU A 833 21.11 -31.28 -40.23
C LEU A 833 19.68 -31.83 -40.12
N GLN A 834 18.67 -31.05 -40.52
CA GLN A 834 17.27 -31.46 -40.41
C GLN A 834 16.48 -31.06 -41.68
N PRO A 835 16.36 -31.97 -42.67
CA PRO A 835 17.01 -33.28 -42.75
C PRO A 835 18.53 -33.18 -43.03
N ILE A 836 19.29 -34.23 -42.70
CA ILE A 836 20.72 -34.34 -43.03
C ILE A 836 20.89 -34.31 -44.55
N ALA A 837 21.79 -33.46 -45.06
CA ALA A 837 22.13 -33.40 -46.48
C ALA A 837 23.57 -32.91 -46.69
N THR A 838 24.20 -33.31 -47.80
CA THR A 838 25.51 -32.80 -48.24
C THR A 838 25.38 -32.20 -49.66
N PRO A 839 26.28 -31.29 -50.06
CA PRO A 839 26.46 -30.97 -51.47
C PRO A 839 26.88 -32.22 -52.27
N PRO A 840 26.66 -32.24 -53.61
CA PRO A 840 27.23 -33.27 -54.48
C PRO A 840 28.76 -33.17 -54.58
N GLY A 841 29.41 -34.26 -55.00
CA GLY A 841 30.86 -34.30 -55.23
C GLY A 841 31.72 -34.43 -53.97
N GLN A 842 31.15 -34.80 -52.81
CA GLN A 842 31.93 -35.02 -51.58
C GLN A 842 32.82 -36.25 -51.75
N GLN A 843 34.06 -36.22 -51.26
CA GLN A 843 34.99 -37.35 -51.39
C GLN A 843 35.37 -37.93 -50.04
N ILE A 844 35.46 -39.26 -49.99
CA ILE A 844 35.96 -40.00 -48.85
C ILE A 844 36.97 -41.07 -49.31
N ALA A 845 38.11 -41.13 -48.64
CA ALA A 845 39.13 -42.13 -48.85
C ALA A 845 38.95 -43.24 -47.81
N ILE A 846 39.07 -44.50 -48.24
CA ILE A 846 38.91 -45.68 -47.40
C ILE A 846 40.16 -46.54 -47.61
N GLY A 847 40.93 -46.78 -46.55
CA GLY A 847 42.17 -47.55 -46.67
C GLY A 847 41.94 -48.99 -47.12
N GLN A 848 40.92 -49.64 -46.56
CA GLN A 848 40.48 -50.98 -46.97
C GLN A 848 39.00 -51.21 -46.63
N ILE A 849 38.30 -51.88 -47.54
CA ILE A 849 36.97 -52.47 -47.35
C ILE A 849 37.12 -53.98 -47.37
N ASP A 850 36.58 -54.65 -46.37
CA ASP A 850 36.56 -56.10 -46.29
C ASP A 850 35.11 -56.59 -46.23
N LEU A 851 34.72 -57.38 -47.24
CA LEU A 851 33.43 -58.06 -47.36
C LEU A 851 33.62 -59.59 -47.43
N GLY A 852 34.75 -60.09 -46.92
CA GLY A 852 35.27 -61.45 -47.13
C GLY A 852 36.44 -61.48 -48.14
N VAL A 853 36.64 -60.39 -48.89
CA VAL A 853 37.79 -60.17 -49.78
C VAL A 853 38.32 -58.76 -49.52
N PRO A 854 39.62 -58.58 -49.21
CA PRO A 854 40.17 -57.27 -48.89
C PRO A 854 40.36 -56.42 -50.15
N MET A 855 39.59 -55.33 -50.26
CA MET A 855 39.73 -54.31 -51.31
C MET A 855 40.40 -53.06 -50.72
N LYS A 856 41.46 -52.56 -51.35
CA LYS A 856 42.30 -51.47 -50.82
C LYS A 856 42.09 -50.17 -51.58
N ASN A 857 42.63 -49.07 -51.03
CA ASN A 857 42.74 -47.77 -51.69
C ASN A 857 41.40 -47.26 -52.27
N GLY A 858 40.34 -47.39 -51.47
CA GLY A 858 39.01 -46.94 -51.85
C GLY A 858 38.91 -45.42 -51.93
N LEU A 859 38.33 -44.90 -53.01
CA LEU A 859 37.94 -43.51 -53.15
C LEU A 859 36.48 -43.46 -53.61
N ALA A 860 35.61 -42.86 -52.81
CA ALA A 860 34.20 -42.71 -53.15
C ALA A 860 33.83 -41.22 -53.22
N THR A 861 33.17 -40.86 -54.31
CA THR A 861 32.49 -39.56 -54.50
C THR A 861 31.01 -39.77 -54.24
N PHE A 862 30.42 -38.98 -53.34
CA PHE A 862 29.07 -39.19 -52.84
C PHE A 862 28.33 -37.87 -52.55
N ALA A 863 27.01 -38.00 -52.36
CA ALA A 863 26.13 -36.95 -51.88
C ALA A 863 25.03 -37.55 -51.00
N VAL A 864 24.63 -36.87 -49.93
CA VAL A 864 23.46 -37.25 -49.13
C VAL A 864 22.30 -36.31 -49.44
N GLY A 865 21.20 -36.86 -49.96
CA GLY A 865 20.00 -36.09 -50.30
C GLY A 865 19.08 -35.84 -49.10
N PRO A 866 18.00 -35.05 -49.24
CA PRO A 866 17.00 -34.86 -48.17
C PRO A 866 16.33 -36.19 -47.81
N GLY A 867 16.52 -36.63 -46.56
CA GLY A 867 16.13 -37.97 -46.08
C GLY A 867 17.33 -38.92 -46.00
N PRO A 868 17.19 -40.16 -45.48
CA PRO A 868 18.33 -41.08 -45.40
C PRO A 868 18.63 -41.68 -46.79
N THR A 869 19.07 -40.87 -47.75
CA THR A 869 19.42 -41.32 -49.11
C THR A 869 20.86 -40.95 -49.43
N LEU A 870 21.71 -41.96 -49.59
CA LEU A 870 23.11 -41.85 -49.99
C LEU A 870 23.22 -42.07 -51.51
N ASN A 871 23.61 -41.06 -52.25
CA ASN A 871 23.95 -41.17 -53.67
C ASN A 871 25.46 -41.38 -53.79
N ILE A 872 25.88 -42.56 -54.25
CA ILE A 872 27.25 -42.82 -54.69
C ILE A 872 27.33 -42.34 -56.13
N GLU A 873 28.16 -41.34 -56.42
CA GLU A 873 28.36 -40.82 -57.77
C GLU A 873 29.37 -41.68 -58.53
N LYS A 874 30.45 -42.05 -57.84
CA LYS A 874 31.49 -42.97 -58.32
C LYS A 874 32.23 -43.52 -57.12
N ALA A 875 32.56 -44.81 -57.12
CA ALA A 875 33.57 -45.36 -56.22
C ALA A 875 34.60 -46.18 -57.00
N SER A 876 35.84 -46.18 -56.53
CA SER A 876 36.91 -47.01 -57.08
C SER A 876 37.73 -47.61 -55.95
N LEU A 877 38.05 -48.90 -56.06
CA LEU A 877 38.88 -49.65 -55.13
C LEU A 877 39.87 -50.51 -55.92
N GLU A 878 40.91 -50.99 -55.25
CA GLU A 878 41.87 -51.93 -55.79
C GLU A 878 41.63 -53.33 -55.23
N LEU A 879 41.59 -54.32 -56.12
CA LEU A 879 41.45 -55.74 -55.78
C LEU A 879 42.47 -56.53 -56.60
N ALA A 880 43.38 -57.25 -55.95
CA ALA A 880 44.36 -58.13 -56.61
C ALA A 880 45.03 -57.47 -57.84
N HIS A 881 45.61 -56.28 -57.66
CA HIS A 881 46.24 -55.43 -58.69
C HIS A 881 45.32 -54.93 -59.83
N GLY A 882 44.03 -55.23 -59.80
CA GLY A 882 43.00 -54.66 -60.68
C GLY A 882 42.16 -53.60 -60.00
N GLN A 883 41.10 -53.17 -60.67
CA GLN A 883 40.20 -52.11 -60.21
C GLN A 883 38.75 -52.61 -60.09
N VAL A 884 38.11 -52.24 -58.98
CA VAL A 884 36.68 -52.42 -58.74
C VAL A 884 36.04 -51.04 -58.74
N THR A 885 35.04 -50.82 -59.59
CA THR A 885 34.33 -49.54 -59.69
C THR A 885 32.84 -49.69 -59.44
N VAL A 886 32.24 -48.64 -58.89
CA VAL A 886 30.78 -48.54 -58.70
C VAL A 886 30.29 -47.32 -59.46
N GLY A 887 29.31 -47.52 -60.31
CA GLY A 887 28.63 -46.44 -61.04
C GLY A 887 27.64 -45.66 -60.17
N PRO A 888 26.97 -44.65 -60.74
CA PRO A 888 25.97 -43.86 -60.02
C PRO A 888 24.87 -44.74 -59.41
N THR A 889 24.84 -44.81 -58.08
CA THR A 889 23.95 -45.69 -57.32
C THR A 889 23.27 -44.93 -56.20
N ARG A 890 21.95 -45.10 -56.04
CA ARG A 890 21.18 -44.52 -54.93
C ARG A 890 20.90 -45.58 -53.87
N LEU A 891 21.42 -45.35 -52.68
CA LEU A 891 21.20 -46.15 -51.49
C LEU A 891 20.28 -45.42 -50.50
N ASN A 892 19.47 -46.17 -49.77
CA ASN A 892 18.58 -45.73 -48.70
C ASN A 892 18.77 -46.67 -47.50
N PRO A 893 19.58 -46.32 -46.49
CA PRO A 893 19.90 -47.19 -45.36
C PRO A 893 18.72 -47.69 -44.52
N ALA A 894 17.52 -47.13 -44.71
CA ALA A 894 16.28 -47.56 -44.08
C ALA A 894 15.47 -48.55 -44.93
N ALA A 895 15.79 -48.75 -46.20
CA ALA A 895 15.13 -49.74 -47.03
C ALA A 895 15.59 -51.15 -46.67
N ALA A 896 14.66 -52.11 -46.70
CA ALA A 896 14.95 -53.50 -46.37
C ALA A 896 15.89 -54.19 -47.38
N ARG A 897 15.88 -53.75 -48.65
CA ARG A 897 16.66 -54.33 -49.76
C ARG A 897 17.20 -53.25 -50.68
N GLN A 898 18.47 -53.34 -51.05
CA GLN A 898 19.15 -52.39 -51.95
C GLN A 898 20.20 -53.10 -52.79
N GLN A 899 20.35 -52.76 -54.07
CA GLN A 899 21.34 -53.37 -54.96
C GLN A 899 22.46 -52.37 -55.33
N VAL A 900 23.69 -52.87 -55.40
CA VAL A 900 24.89 -52.18 -55.88
C VAL A 900 25.63 -53.13 -56.82
N ASP A 901 25.89 -52.69 -58.04
CA ASP A 901 26.66 -53.49 -58.99
C ASP A 901 28.14 -53.05 -58.95
N LEU A 902 29.03 -53.98 -58.62
CA LEU A 902 30.47 -53.76 -58.64
C LEU A 902 31.03 -54.19 -60.00
N HIS A 903 31.66 -53.28 -60.73
CA HIS A 903 32.33 -53.59 -61.99
C HIS A 903 33.80 -53.85 -61.75
N VAL A 904 34.23 -55.06 -62.07
CA VAL A 904 35.59 -55.56 -61.86
C VAL A 904 36.34 -55.51 -63.18
N GLN A 905 37.56 -54.96 -63.18
CA GLN A 905 38.42 -54.83 -64.35
C GLN A 905 39.87 -55.15 -64.00
N ASP A 906 40.55 -55.87 -64.90
CA ASP A 906 41.99 -56.16 -64.83
C ASP A 906 42.48 -56.81 -63.52
N VAL A 907 41.60 -57.52 -62.80
CA VAL A 907 41.97 -58.21 -61.56
C VAL A 907 42.86 -59.40 -61.88
N ASP A 908 44.02 -59.48 -61.23
CA ASP A 908 44.99 -60.53 -61.48
C ASP A 908 44.51 -61.87 -60.90
N LEU A 909 44.38 -62.87 -61.76
CA LEU A 909 43.97 -64.22 -61.34
C LEU A 909 44.99 -64.84 -60.37
N GLY A 910 46.29 -64.62 -60.58
CA GLY A 910 47.33 -65.16 -59.71
C GLY A 910 47.26 -64.57 -58.31
N GLU A 911 47.04 -63.25 -58.20
CA GLU A 911 46.87 -62.57 -56.91
C GLU A 911 45.58 -62.99 -56.20
N LEU A 912 44.47 -63.17 -56.92
CA LEU A 912 43.23 -63.70 -56.33
C LEU A 912 43.39 -65.13 -55.80
N LEU A 913 44.11 -65.99 -56.52
CA LEU A 913 44.41 -67.35 -56.07
C LEU A 913 45.37 -67.36 -54.88
N ALA A 914 46.32 -66.41 -54.84
CA ALA A 914 47.21 -66.23 -53.69
C ALA A 914 46.44 -65.77 -52.44
N LEU A 915 45.43 -64.89 -52.61
CA LEU A 915 44.49 -64.53 -51.54
C LEU A 915 43.64 -65.70 -51.07
N ALA A 916 43.45 -66.73 -51.91
CA ALA A 916 42.72 -67.94 -51.57
C ALA A 916 43.57 -68.97 -50.78
N GLU A 917 44.88 -68.69 -50.61
CA GLU A 917 45.88 -69.52 -49.91
C GLU A 917 45.87 -71.03 -50.28
N VAL A 918 45.45 -71.38 -51.51
CA VAL A 918 45.39 -72.77 -51.96
C VAL A 918 46.79 -73.28 -52.33
N ASP A 919 47.33 -74.19 -51.53
CA ASP A 919 48.67 -74.76 -51.74
C ASP A 919 48.83 -75.37 -53.13
N GLY A 920 49.89 -74.97 -53.84
CA GLY A 920 50.22 -75.43 -55.18
C GLY A 920 49.34 -74.93 -56.31
N LEU A 921 48.30 -74.12 -56.06
CA LEU A 921 47.45 -73.54 -57.11
C LEU A 921 47.99 -72.18 -57.55
N THR A 922 48.32 -72.05 -58.83
CA THR A 922 48.75 -70.79 -59.44
C THR A 922 48.04 -70.55 -60.76
N GLY A 923 47.86 -69.28 -61.11
CA GLY A 923 47.16 -68.88 -62.32
C GLY A 923 47.75 -67.62 -62.93
N THR A 924 47.55 -67.47 -64.23
CA THR A 924 47.87 -66.24 -64.99
C THR A 924 46.65 -65.82 -65.76
N GLY A 925 46.45 -64.52 -65.91
CA GLY A 925 45.32 -63.93 -66.62
C GLY A 925 44.71 -62.76 -65.85
N LYS A 926 43.86 -62.00 -66.53
CA LYS A 926 43.12 -60.89 -65.95
C LYS A 926 41.63 -61.18 -66.00
N LEU A 927 40.94 -60.95 -64.90
CA LEU A 927 39.49 -61.16 -64.76
C LEU A 927 38.74 -59.83 -64.81
N GLN A 928 37.59 -59.86 -65.46
CA GLN A 928 36.68 -58.73 -65.56
C GLN A 928 35.22 -59.20 -65.52
N GLY A 929 34.32 -58.37 -65.01
CA GLY A 929 32.90 -58.73 -64.95
C GLY A 929 32.12 -57.86 -63.99
N THR A 930 30.96 -58.35 -63.55
CA THR A 930 30.08 -57.62 -62.63
C THR A 930 29.71 -58.51 -61.46
N ILE A 931 29.73 -57.93 -60.26
CA ILE A 931 29.31 -58.57 -59.01
C ILE A 931 28.07 -57.80 -58.51
N PRO A 932 26.85 -58.33 -58.70
CA PRO A 932 25.64 -57.74 -58.15
C PRO A 932 25.57 -58.00 -56.64
N VAL A 933 25.62 -56.93 -55.85
CA VAL A 933 25.59 -56.99 -54.39
C VAL A 933 24.25 -56.45 -53.90
N MET A 934 23.45 -57.30 -53.27
CA MET A 934 22.19 -56.95 -52.61
C MET A 934 22.40 -56.84 -51.10
N LEU A 935 22.19 -55.65 -50.55
CA LEU A 935 22.14 -55.40 -49.12
C LEU A 935 20.72 -55.67 -48.62
N GLU A 936 20.53 -56.72 -47.81
CA GLU A 936 19.21 -57.10 -47.26
C GLU A 936 19.23 -57.12 -45.72
N ASN A 937 18.50 -56.18 -45.11
CA ASN A 937 18.34 -56.07 -43.64
C ASN A 937 19.69 -56.16 -42.88
N GLY A 938 20.75 -55.57 -43.44
CA GLY A 938 22.09 -55.56 -42.86
C GLY A 938 23.04 -56.66 -43.35
N GLY A 939 22.52 -57.70 -44.01
CA GLY A 939 23.35 -58.77 -44.60
C GLY A 939 23.71 -58.51 -46.07
N VAL A 940 24.78 -59.14 -46.55
CA VAL A 940 25.28 -59.03 -47.92
C VAL A 940 24.94 -60.30 -48.69
N VAL A 941 24.13 -60.16 -49.74
CA VAL A 941 23.75 -61.22 -50.66
C VAL A 941 24.37 -60.93 -52.03
N ILE A 942 25.00 -61.92 -52.64
CA ILE A 942 25.53 -61.83 -54.01
C ILE A 942 24.76 -62.87 -54.83
N SER A 943 24.21 -62.46 -55.97
CA SER A 943 23.47 -63.38 -56.84
C SER A 943 23.88 -63.20 -58.29
N GLY A 944 24.37 -64.28 -58.90
CA GLY A 944 24.76 -64.30 -60.30
C GLY A 944 25.99 -63.43 -60.61
N ALA A 945 26.93 -63.27 -59.67
CA ALA A 945 28.19 -62.61 -59.99
C ALA A 945 28.97 -63.46 -60.98
N ARG A 946 29.58 -62.82 -61.99
CA ARG A 946 30.38 -63.50 -63.01
C ARG A 946 31.60 -62.66 -63.37
N LEU A 947 32.77 -63.31 -63.33
CA LEU A 947 34.05 -62.74 -63.74
C LEU A 947 34.66 -63.61 -64.84
N ASP A 948 34.83 -63.07 -66.04
CA ASP A 948 35.41 -63.74 -67.19
C ASP A 948 36.89 -63.35 -67.34
N ALA A 949 37.73 -64.29 -67.76
CA ALA A 949 39.10 -64.00 -68.16
C ALA A 949 39.12 -63.19 -69.47
N ALA A 950 39.88 -62.11 -69.51
CA ALA A 950 39.98 -61.21 -70.66
C ALA A 950 40.67 -61.87 -71.89
N GLY A 951 41.37 -62.98 -71.70
CA GLY A 951 42.06 -63.74 -72.73
C GLY A 951 42.55 -65.11 -72.24
N PRO A 952 43.26 -65.87 -73.09
CA PRO A 952 43.82 -67.17 -72.71
C PRO A 952 44.92 -67.01 -71.65
N GLY A 953 45.14 -68.07 -70.87
CA GLY A 953 46.14 -68.07 -69.80
C GLY A 953 46.53 -69.47 -69.34
N ARG A 954 47.19 -69.54 -68.18
CA ARG A 954 47.69 -70.78 -67.58
C ARG A 954 47.15 -70.93 -66.16
N LEU A 955 46.70 -72.13 -65.82
CA LEU A 955 46.36 -72.59 -64.48
C LEU A 955 47.25 -73.81 -64.17
N SER A 956 47.87 -73.84 -63.00
CA SER A 956 48.74 -74.93 -62.58
C SER A 956 48.39 -75.31 -61.14
N TYR A 957 48.09 -76.58 -60.90
CA TYR A 957 47.90 -77.14 -59.56
C TYR A 957 48.96 -78.20 -59.28
N SER A 958 49.84 -77.92 -58.32
CA SER A 958 50.95 -78.78 -57.90
C SER A 958 51.16 -78.64 -56.40
N PRO A 959 50.28 -79.23 -55.56
CA PRO A 959 50.34 -79.09 -54.12
C PRO A 959 51.59 -79.78 -53.54
N THR A 960 52.10 -79.26 -52.44
CA THR A 960 53.30 -79.81 -51.77
C THR A 960 53.03 -81.13 -51.05
N ALA A 961 51.77 -81.39 -50.70
CA ALA A 961 51.27 -82.67 -50.20
C ALA A 961 49.98 -83.08 -50.95
N PRO A 962 49.69 -84.39 -51.12
CA PRO A 962 48.45 -84.84 -51.74
C PRO A 962 47.25 -84.34 -50.93
N PRO A 963 46.22 -83.69 -51.55
CA PRO A 963 45.03 -83.28 -50.82
C PRO A 963 44.36 -84.45 -50.10
N GLY A 964 43.83 -84.21 -48.90
CA GLY A 964 43.16 -85.23 -48.10
C GLY A 964 41.99 -85.88 -48.86
N GLY A 965 41.90 -87.21 -48.84
CA GLY A 965 40.81 -87.96 -49.49
C GLY A 965 41.11 -88.55 -50.88
N ILE A 966 42.32 -88.37 -51.43
CA ILE A 966 42.72 -89.00 -52.71
C ILE A 966 42.63 -90.54 -52.66
N ASP A 967 42.92 -91.16 -51.52
CA ASP A 967 42.86 -92.62 -51.36
C ASP A 967 41.44 -93.20 -51.56
N ALA A 968 40.39 -92.38 -51.40
CA ALA A 968 38.99 -92.76 -51.62
C ALA A 968 38.44 -92.34 -53.00
N ALA A 969 39.15 -91.51 -53.76
CA ALA A 969 38.65 -90.87 -55.00
C ALA A 969 39.09 -91.58 -56.30
N GLY A 970 40.01 -92.54 -56.23
CA GLY A 970 40.40 -93.41 -57.36
C GLY A 970 41.26 -92.76 -58.47
N GLU A 971 41.64 -93.58 -59.46
CA GLU A 971 42.52 -93.24 -60.60
C GLU A 971 42.05 -92.02 -61.41
N THR A 972 40.74 -91.79 -61.46
CA THR A 972 40.09 -90.64 -62.12
C THR A 972 40.51 -89.30 -61.52
N MET A 973 40.67 -89.21 -60.19
CA MET A 973 41.06 -87.95 -59.53
C MET A 973 42.54 -87.64 -59.77
N ALA A 974 43.42 -88.65 -59.69
CA ALA A 974 44.83 -88.50 -60.05
C ALA A 974 45.00 -88.04 -61.51
N MET A 975 44.12 -88.51 -62.40
CA MET A 975 44.06 -88.09 -63.81
C MET A 975 43.63 -86.62 -63.97
N VAL A 976 42.60 -86.15 -63.25
CA VAL A 976 42.18 -84.73 -63.24
C VAL A 976 43.27 -83.82 -62.66
N LEU A 977 43.93 -84.24 -61.58
CA LEU A 977 45.04 -83.50 -60.96
C LEU A 977 46.25 -83.38 -61.91
N SER A 978 46.58 -84.45 -62.62
CA SER A 978 47.64 -84.44 -63.65
C SER A 978 47.31 -83.52 -64.81
N ALA A 979 46.03 -83.46 -65.21
CA ALA A 979 45.56 -82.51 -66.23
C ALA A 979 45.74 -81.05 -65.78
N LEU A 980 45.62 -80.75 -64.49
CA LEU A 980 45.76 -79.41 -63.93
C LEU A 980 47.20 -78.93 -63.73
N GLY A 981 48.23 -79.79 -63.88
CA GLY A 981 49.63 -79.40 -63.62
C GLY A 981 50.20 -78.31 -64.54
N ASP A 982 49.80 -78.26 -65.81
CA ASP A 982 50.15 -77.22 -66.81
C ASP A 982 48.95 -76.94 -67.73
N PHE A 983 47.84 -76.52 -67.13
CA PHE A 983 46.59 -76.31 -67.87
C PHE A 983 46.59 -74.96 -68.59
N ARG A 984 46.63 -74.98 -69.92
CA ARG A 984 46.52 -73.77 -70.75
C ARG A 984 45.07 -73.58 -71.17
N TYR A 985 44.42 -72.55 -70.63
CA TYR A 985 43.00 -72.30 -70.89
C TYR A 985 42.81 -71.28 -72.01
N ASP A 986 41.79 -71.52 -72.84
CA ASP A 986 41.31 -70.57 -73.84
C ASP A 986 40.07 -69.80 -73.33
N GLN A 987 39.35 -70.38 -72.35
CA GLN A 987 38.24 -69.75 -71.66
C GLN A 987 38.28 -70.08 -70.17
N LEU A 988 38.08 -69.07 -69.33
CA LEU A 988 37.94 -69.21 -67.88
C LEU A 988 36.92 -68.20 -67.39
N TRP A 989 36.00 -68.62 -66.54
CA TRP A 989 35.15 -67.71 -65.79
C TRP A 989 34.85 -68.25 -64.39
N LEU A 990 34.60 -67.32 -63.49
CA LEU A 990 34.17 -67.58 -62.12
C LEU A 990 32.74 -67.09 -61.95
N THR A 991 31.92 -67.86 -61.26
CA THR A 991 30.63 -67.37 -60.74
C THR A 991 30.60 -67.43 -59.23
N LEU A 992 30.01 -66.43 -58.59
CA LEU A 992 29.88 -66.35 -57.14
C LEU A 992 28.42 -66.06 -56.77
N ASP A 993 27.87 -66.92 -55.93
CA ASP A 993 26.61 -66.68 -55.22
C ASP A 993 26.89 -66.70 -53.73
N ARG A 994 26.33 -65.75 -52.98
CA ARG A 994 26.45 -65.64 -51.52
C ARG A 994 25.08 -65.37 -50.94
N ASP A 995 24.65 -66.19 -49.98
CA ASP A 995 23.39 -65.98 -49.27
C ASP A 995 23.56 -65.07 -48.05
N ARG A 996 22.44 -64.74 -47.40
CA ARG A 996 22.42 -63.83 -46.25
C ARG A 996 23.09 -64.42 -45.00
N SER A 997 23.19 -65.74 -44.90
CA SER A 997 23.90 -66.39 -43.78
C SER A 997 25.42 -66.26 -43.93
N GLY A 998 25.89 -65.85 -45.11
CA GLY A 998 27.30 -65.79 -45.47
C GLY A 998 27.81 -67.03 -46.17
N ASP A 999 26.96 -68.03 -46.41
CA ASP A 999 27.33 -69.20 -47.21
C ASP A 999 27.44 -68.79 -48.67
N ALA A 1000 28.56 -69.16 -49.29
CA ALA A 1000 28.90 -68.82 -50.65
C ALA A 1000 29.18 -70.09 -51.46
N THR A 1001 28.81 -70.02 -52.73
CA THR A 1001 29.15 -71.00 -53.76
C THR A 1001 29.98 -70.29 -54.83
N LEU A 1002 31.25 -70.67 -54.93
CA LEU A 1002 32.16 -70.21 -55.99
C LEU A 1002 32.30 -71.34 -57.02
N LEU A 1003 31.90 -71.09 -58.27
CA LEU A 1003 32.14 -72.03 -59.36
C LEU A 1003 33.21 -71.49 -60.30
N LEU A 1004 34.26 -72.26 -60.50
CA LEU A 1004 35.25 -72.07 -61.56
C LEU A 1004 34.87 -72.95 -62.74
N HIS A 1005 34.63 -72.32 -63.89
CA HIS A 1005 34.57 -73.01 -65.17
C HIS A 1005 35.83 -72.70 -65.96
N VAL A 1006 36.51 -73.74 -66.42
CA VAL A 1006 37.72 -73.58 -67.21
C VAL A 1006 37.74 -74.58 -68.37
N ARG A 1007 38.06 -74.08 -69.57
CA ARG A 1007 38.21 -74.85 -70.78
C ARG A 1007 39.56 -74.62 -71.41
N GLY A 1008 40.26 -75.70 -71.71
CA GLY A 1008 41.61 -75.63 -72.22
C GLY A 1008 42.19 -76.99 -72.49
N LYS A 1009 43.52 -77.06 -72.47
CA LYS A 1009 44.29 -78.28 -72.66
C LYS A 1009 45.57 -78.23 -71.86
N ASN A 1010 46.03 -79.40 -71.42
CA ASN A 1010 47.39 -79.55 -70.90
C ASN A 1010 48.23 -80.27 -71.98
N PRO A 1011 49.25 -79.62 -72.58
CA PRO A 1011 50.05 -80.21 -73.64
C PRO A 1011 50.76 -81.51 -73.26
N ASN A 1012 51.00 -81.73 -71.96
CA ASN A 1012 51.71 -82.89 -71.43
C ASN A 1012 50.76 -84.02 -71.00
N PHE A 1013 49.46 -83.91 -71.31
CA PHE A 1013 48.42 -84.83 -70.87
C PHE A 1013 47.53 -85.24 -72.06
N TYR A 1014 47.40 -86.55 -72.33
CA TYR A 1014 46.60 -87.12 -73.44
C TYR A 1014 46.76 -86.38 -74.78
N ASP A 1015 48.01 -86.18 -75.24
CA ASP A 1015 48.34 -85.50 -76.51
C ASP A 1015 47.69 -84.10 -76.69
N GLY A 1016 47.40 -83.41 -75.57
CA GLY A 1016 46.79 -82.07 -75.59
C GLY A 1016 45.29 -82.05 -75.86
N TYR A 1017 44.57 -83.13 -75.53
CA TYR A 1017 43.11 -83.21 -75.67
C TYR A 1017 42.40 -82.06 -74.92
N PRO A 1018 41.37 -81.42 -75.52
CA PRO A 1018 40.60 -80.38 -74.84
C PRO A 1018 39.81 -80.93 -73.64
N ILE A 1019 39.90 -80.25 -72.50
CA ILE A 1019 39.22 -80.62 -71.27
C ILE A 1019 38.41 -79.41 -70.79
N GLU A 1020 37.19 -79.67 -70.36
CA GLU A 1020 36.32 -78.71 -69.65
C GLU A 1020 36.19 -79.17 -68.20
N LEU A 1021 36.50 -78.28 -67.26
CA LEU A 1021 36.41 -78.54 -65.83
C LEU A 1021 35.46 -77.54 -65.18
N ASN A 1022 34.60 -78.05 -64.33
CA ASN A 1022 33.72 -77.29 -63.45
C ASN A 1022 34.09 -77.63 -62.01
N LEU A 1023 34.68 -76.69 -61.29
CA LEU A 1023 34.98 -76.82 -59.87
C LEU A 1023 34.00 -75.96 -59.09
N SER A 1024 33.33 -76.54 -58.10
CA SER A 1024 32.42 -75.82 -57.19
C SER A 1024 32.98 -75.90 -55.78
N LEU A 1025 33.07 -74.76 -55.12
CA LEU A 1025 33.49 -74.61 -53.73
C LEU A 1025 32.34 -74.02 -52.92
N ASN A 1026 31.98 -74.67 -51.81
CA ASN A 1026 30.90 -74.25 -50.91
C ASN A 1026 31.45 -74.00 -49.51
N GLY A 1027 30.97 -72.96 -48.83
CA GLY A 1027 31.39 -72.59 -47.48
C GLY A 1027 31.24 -71.09 -47.25
N LYS A 1028 31.71 -70.57 -46.10
CA LYS A 1028 31.78 -69.11 -45.92
C LYS A 1028 32.83 -68.53 -46.88
N LEU A 1029 32.57 -67.38 -47.49
CA LEU A 1029 33.47 -66.81 -48.52
C LEU A 1029 34.90 -66.60 -48.00
N ASP A 1030 35.05 -66.06 -46.80
CA ASP A 1030 36.34 -65.90 -46.11
C ASP A 1030 37.02 -67.25 -45.86
N GLN A 1031 36.26 -68.28 -45.48
CA GLN A 1031 36.78 -69.64 -45.30
C GLN A 1031 37.14 -70.30 -46.62
N ILE A 1032 36.36 -70.11 -47.70
CA ILE A 1032 36.71 -70.60 -49.04
C ILE A 1032 38.06 -70.01 -49.48
N LEU A 1033 38.33 -68.77 -49.08
CA LEU A 1033 39.55 -68.05 -49.41
C LEU A 1033 40.71 -68.28 -48.42
N HIS A 1034 40.49 -68.83 -47.23
CA HIS A 1034 41.59 -69.11 -46.28
C HIS A 1034 41.81 -70.61 -46.05
N ASN A 1035 40.84 -71.46 -46.37
CA ASN A 1035 40.82 -72.89 -46.14
C ASN A 1035 39.82 -73.58 -47.09
N SER A 1036 40.17 -73.77 -48.36
CA SER A 1036 39.38 -74.61 -49.26
C SER A 1036 40.20 -75.73 -49.86
N LEU A 1037 39.94 -76.96 -49.39
CA LEU A 1037 39.77 -78.17 -50.22
C LEU A 1037 39.34 -79.39 -49.36
N GLU A 1038 38.47 -79.24 -48.36
CA GLU A 1038 37.89 -80.38 -47.61
C GLU A 1038 36.46 -80.79 -48.05
N GLY A 1039 35.84 -80.06 -48.98
CA GLY A 1039 34.43 -80.26 -49.35
C GLY A 1039 34.22 -80.69 -50.80
N TYR A 1040 34.73 -81.85 -51.23
CA TYR A 1040 34.41 -82.39 -52.56
C TYR A 1040 33.10 -83.19 -52.51
N SER A 1041 32.06 -82.76 -53.22
CA SER A 1041 30.90 -83.60 -53.51
C SER A 1041 30.76 -83.81 -55.01
N VAL A 1042 30.68 -85.09 -55.41
CA VAL A 1042 30.50 -85.51 -56.80
C VAL A 1042 29.04 -85.27 -57.21
N PRO A 1043 28.77 -84.68 -58.39
CA PRO A 1043 27.41 -84.46 -58.88
C PRO A 1043 26.57 -85.75 -58.98
N ASP A 1044 25.28 -85.67 -58.62
CA ASP A 1044 24.33 -86.79 -58.60
C ASP A 1044 24.17 -87.53 -59.95
N LEU A 1045 24.63 -86.94 -61.06
CA LEU A 1045 24.60 -87.56 -62.39
C LEU A 1045 25.51 -88.80 -62.53
N VAL A 1046 26.41 -89.05 -61.59
CA VAL A 1046 27.26 -90.26 -61.56
C VAL A 1046 26.63 -91.39 -60.72
N ARG A 1047 25.74 -91.08 -59.76
CA ARG A 1047 25.05 -92.10 -58.95
C ARG A 1047 24.03 -92.92 -59.75
N ASP A 1048 23.33 -92.30 -60.70
CA ASP A 1048 22.29 -93.00 -61.49
C ASP A 1048 22.84 -93.91 -62.61
N LYS A 1049 24.13 -93.82 -62.97
CA LYS A 1049 24.77 -94.74 -63.93
C LYS A 1049 25.49 -95.93 -63.30
N LEU A 1050 25.55 -96.02 -61.97
CA LEU A 1050 26.16 -97.13 -61.22
C LEU A 1050 25.13 -98.09 -60.58
N ALA A 1051 23.83 -97.87 -60.78
CA ALA A 1051 22.76 -98.72 -60.25
C ALA A 1051 21.91 -99.37 -61.35
N LYS A 1052 22.52 -100.19 -62.23
CA LYS A 1052 21.85 -101.35 -62.88
C LYS A 1052 22.86 -102.25 -63.61
N PRO A 1053 22.84 -103.58 -63.38
CA PRO A 1053 23.78 -104.53 -63.99
C PRO A 1053 23.25 -105.10 -65.31
N PRO A 1054 24.08 -105.84 -66.08
CA PRO A 1054 24.05 -107.31 -65.98
C PRO A 1054 25.24 -107.93 -65.25
#